data_AF-A0AAU9N4X9-F1
#
_entry.id   AF-A0AAU9N4X9-F1
#
_cell.length_a   1.000
_cell.length_b   1.000
_cell.length_c   1.000
_cell.angle_alpha   90.00
_cell.angle_beta   90.00
_cell.angle_gamma   90.00
#
_symmetry.space_group_name_H-M   'P 1'
#
loop_
_entity.id
_entity.type
_entity.pdbx_description
1 polymer ?
#
loop_
_entity_poly.entity_id
_entity_poly.type
_entity_poly.pdbx_seq_one_letter_code
_entity_poly.pdbx_strand_id
1 'polypeptide(L)'
;MATSSMLLTKEKAVDQQSITGHGSTFVKIINIDNHISENGTLLCDEILDKDAPGIDSPADDKLTWLRTQIIGGSAEIHTPFGKRKLTYADHTASGRCLQYIEDCIIKNVLPFYGNTHTSDNETGDRTMKILQEATGYVKKCLGGTHDDALIFCGSGTTAAIKRLQEVMGIAIPSILREKVLNSCIGTEERWVVFVGPYEHHSNLLSWRQSLAEVIEINLDNEGMIDMDDLKFKLEFYQQTGRPMLGCFSACSNVTGIMSDTRSLSRLLHQFGAFACFDFASSAPNVKIDMRSSAIDGYDAITLSPHKFLGGPGSPGVLLMNKALYKLKDSPPSTCGGGTVNYVNFFDEKDTLYISDIEEREEAGTPQIIQRVKAALAFLVKEYIGSKIIEEKEHEYIGSALERLMKNDNTRVLGNTKVERQAIISFLVYTTAYASDVEQVESRGTNGIHQSSEIGYKRDKPLDGAFVAKLMNDLFGIQARGGCTCAGPYGHRLLGVAEPHSLAIRSAVERGYIGAKLGWTRISFPYYMSSEEYEFIISAIEFIATYGQRFLPFYHFNWNTGIWKFKNNAFEEMMLREEDSKLCTSSFADGSTALEVQYNKSKTQNILQCKRTDDNHFATYRFYLDVAKQIGDMLPKCPSQFGTVPQGVDLNDVGFLI
;
A
#
# COMPACT_ATOMS: atom_id res chain seq x y z
N MET A 1 56.09 -56.64 -9.82
CA MET A 1 56.48 -55.25 -9.48
C MET A 1 55.43 -54.78 -8.47
N ALA A 2 55.58 -55.09 -7.18
CA ALA A 2 56.48 -54.47 -6.20
C ALA A 2 55.86 -53.22 -5.54
N THR A 3 55.39 -53.42 -4.28
CA THR A 3 55.57 -52.56 -3.08
C THR A 3 54.93 -51.15 -3.01
N SER A 4 54.44 -50.62 -1.88
CA SER A 4 54.13 -51.18 -0.54
C SER A 4 53.32 -50.18 0.34
N SER A 5 52.57 -50.70 1.32
CA SER A 5 52.21 -50.16 2.66
C SER A 5 51.87 -48.66 2.94
N MET A 6 50.66 -48.47 3.50
CA MET A 6 50.33 -47.81 4.79
C MET A 6 51.45 -47.14 5.64
N LEU A 7 51.15 -45.99 6.31
CA LEU A 7 50.99 -45.85 7.79
C LEU A 7 50.99 -44.37 8.30
N LEU A 8 50.11 -44.09 9.27
CA LEU A 8 50.08 -43.09 10.36
C LEU A 8 50.47 -41.58 10.20
N THR A 9 49.47 -40.73 10.52
CA THR A 9 49.47 -39.59 11.47
C THR A 9 50.79 -39.01 12.05
N LYS A 10 50.88 -37.67 12.08
CA LYS A 10 51.11 -36.92 13.35
C LYS A 10 50.83 -35.41 13.24
N GLU A 11 50.38 -34.83 14.34
CA GLU A 11 50.21 -33.39 14.57
C GLU A 11 51.57 -32.65 14.58
N LYS A 12 51.54 -31.34 14.34
CA LYS A 12 52.46 -30.39 14.99
C LYS A 12 51.74 -29.12 15.41
N ALA A 13 51.99 -28.73 16.66
CA ALA A 13 51.42 -27.55 17.29
C ALA A 13 52.22 -26.27 16.98
N VAL A 14 51.51 -25.16 17.10
CA VAL A 14 51.92 -23.84 17.64
C VAL A 14 53.41 -23.60 17.82
N ASP A 15 53.89 -22.49 17.25
CA ASP A 15 54.95 -21.70 17.88
C ASP A 15 54.45 -20.25 18.06
N GLN A 16 54.62 -19.72 19.27
CA GLN A 16 54.27 -18.34 19.63
C GLN A 16 55.58 -17.57 19.83
N GLN A 17 55.76 -16.44 19.13
CA GLN A 17 56.63 -15.38 19.65
C GLN A 17 56.14 -13.99 19.27
N SER A 18 56.22 -13.10 20.25
CA SER A 18 55.51 -11.82 20.33
C SER A 18 56.44 -10.62 20.17
N ILE A 19 56.01 -9.54 19.49
CA ILE A 19 56.42 -8.17 19.81
C ILE A 19 55.18 -7.24 19.77
N THR A 20 55.19 -6.26 20.69
CA THR A 20 54.11 -5.33 21.06
C THR A 20 54.01 -4.06 20.20
N GLY A 21 52.82 -3.47 20.07
CA GLY A 21 52.65 -2.10 19.57
C GLY A 21 51.19 -1.60 19.57
N HIS A 22 50.89 -0.51 20.28
CA HIS A 22 49.55 0.04 20.52
C HIS A 22 48.73 0.41 19.26
N GLY A 23 47.40 0.32 19.37
CA GLY A 23 46.56 1.49 19.06
C GLY A 23 45.53 1.44 17.93
N SER A 24 44.54 0.55 17.99
CA SER A 24 43.13 0.90 17.64
C SER A 24 42.16 -0.22 18.03
N THR A 25 40.98 0.17 18.51
CA THR A 25 39.94 -0.79 18.93
C THR A 25 39.18 -1.29 17.71
N PHE A 26 39.49 -2.50 17.24
CA PHE A 26 38.71 -3.18 16.20
C PHE A 26 37.26 -3.39 16.66
N VAL A 27 36.33 -2.62 16.08
CA VAL A 27 34.90 -2.91 16.15
C VAL A 27 34.59 -3.99 15.10
N LYS A 28 34.01 -5.11 15.53
CA LYS A 28 33.46 -6.11 14.60
C LYS A 28 32.18 -5.56 13.98
N ILE A 29 32.31 -5.04 12.76
CA ILE A 29 31.17 -4.72 11.88
C ILE A 29 30.41 -6.02 11.59
N ILE A 30 29.07 -5.96 11.57
CA ILE A 30 28.24 -7.11 11.19
C ILE A 30 28.49 -7.44 9.72
N ASN A 31 28.94 -8.67 9.45
CA ASN A 31 29.48 -9.03 8.15
C ASN A 31 28.36 -9.25 7.10
N ILE A 32 28.19 -8.26 6.21
CA ILE A 32 27.36 -8.38 4.99
C ILE A 32 28.22 -8.87 3.80
N ASP A 33 29.54 -8.99 3.97
CA ASP A 33 30.49 -9.32 2.91
C ASP A 33 30.99 -10.77 2.91
N ASN A 34 30.79 -11.42 1.77
CA ASN A 34 31.73 -12.37 1.18
C ASN A 34 31.56 -12.51 -0.35
N HIS A 35 30.89 -11.54 -1.00
CA HIS A 35 30.72 -11.51 -2.47
C HIS A 35 30.75 -10.10 -3.09
N ILE A 36 30.90 -9.02 -2.31
CA ILE A 36 31.11 -7.65 -2.82
C ILE A 36 32.60 -7.24 -2.69
N SER A 37 33.38 -7.93 -1.85
CA SER A 37 34.80 -7.70 -1.65
C SER A 37 35.69 -8.35 -2.73
N GLU A 38 35.74 -7.74 -3.92
CA GLU A 38 36.96 -7.72 -4.77
C GLU A 38 36.89 -6.65 -5.88
N ASN A 39 35.69 -6.21 -6.27
CA ASN A 39 35.46 -4.97 -7.03
C ASN A 39 34.27 -4.22 -6.40
N GLY A 40 34.48 -2.96 -6.01
CA GLY A 40 33.39 -2.13 -5.45
C GLY A 40 32.23 -1.99 -6.42
N THR A 41 31.01 -2.19 -5.94
CA THR A 41 29.80 -2.04 -6.76
C THR A 41 29.52 -0.58 -7.06
N LEU A 42 29.17 -0.26 -8.31
CA LEU A 42 28.83 1.10 -8.75
C LEU A 42 27.64 1.70 -8.00
N LEU A 43 26.79 0.84 -7.41
CA LEU A 43 25.81 1.24 -6.44
C LEU A 43 26.45 1.58 -5.08
N CYS A 44 27.02 0.61 -4.34
CA CYS A 44 27.22 0.72 -2.88
C CYS A 44 28.22 1.78 -2.38
N ASP A 45 29.24 2.16 -3.14
CA ASP A 45 30.36 2.97 -2.63
C ASP A 45 29.98 4.43 -2.26
N GLU A 46 28.76 4.89 -2.60
CA GLU A 46 28.25 6.24 -2.25
C GLU A 46 26.77 6.29 -1.78
N ILE A 47 26.15 5.17 -1.36
CA ILE A 47 24.66 5.15 -1.15
C ILE A 47 24.20 5.85 0.12
N LEU A 48 24.97 5.73 1.20
CA LEU A 48 24.67 6.47 2.42
C LEU A 48 25.24 7.88 2.26
N ASP A 49 24.35 8.87 2.39
CA ASP A 49 24.71 10.25 2.67
C ASP A 49 25.80 10.28 3.75
N LYS A 50 26.78 11.17 3.65
CA LYS A 50 27.91 11.21 4.60
C LYS A 50 27.46 11.44 6.05
N ASP A 51 26.27 12.02 6.19
CA ASP A 51 25.61 12.32 7.46
C ASP A 51 24.58 11.23 7.87
N ALA A 52 24.48 10.12 7.14
CA ALA A 52 23.60 9.00 7.51
C ALA A 52 24.20 8.17 8.67
N PRO A 53 23.38 7.74 9.65
CA PRO A 53 23.85 6.85 10.71
C PRO A 53 24.38 5.52 10.17
N GLY A 54 25.40 4.94 10.80
CA GLY A 54 25.88 3.59 10.45
C GLY A 54 24.83 2.50 10.66
N ILE A 55 24.99 1.34 10.01
CA ILE A 55 24.01 0.22 10.04
C ILE A 55 23.65 -0.21 11.47
N ASP A 56 24.65 -0.27 12.36
CA ASP A 56 24.54 -0.66 13.77
C ASP A 56 24.05 0.46 14.71
N SER A 57 23.69 1.64 14.16
CA SER A 57 23.17 2.76 14.96
C SER A 57 21.79 2.45 15.55
N PRO A 58 21.40 3.08 16.68
CA PRO A 58 20.06 2.99 17.23
C PRO A 58 18.94 3.17 16.20
N ALA A 59 17.85 2.43 16.37
CA ALA A 59 16.71 2.49 15.47
C ALA A 59 16.17 3.92 15.28
N ASP A 60 16.02 4.67 16.38
CA ASP A 60 15.48 6.02 16.34
C ASP A 60 16.37 7.01 15.58
N ASP A 61 17.70 6.84 15.60
CA ASP A 61 18.63 7.66 14.82
C ASP A 61 18.43 7.41 13.31
N LYS A 62 18.39 6.13 12.91
CA LYS A 62 18.16 5.71 11.52
C LYS A 62 16.80 6.20 11.01
N LEU A 63 15.75 6.06 11.81
CA LEU A 63 14.39 6.51 11.47
C LEU A 63 14.27 8.05 11.46
N THR A 64 15.01 8.76 12.32
CA THR A 64 15.05 10.24 12.33
C THR A 64 15.75 10.78 11.09
N TRP A 65 16.92 10.26 10.73
CA TRP A 65 17.57 10.59 9.45
C TRP A 65 16.66 10.26 8.26
N LEU A 66 16.01 9.10 8.27
CA LEU A 66 15.11 8.71 7.18
C LEU A 66 13.93 9.69 7.00
N ARG A 67 13.42 10.29 8.08
CA ARG A 67 12.41 11.37 8.03
C ARG A 67 12.94 12.66 7.42
N THR A 68 14.18 13.08 7.69
CA THR A 68 14.75 14.31 7.11
C THR A 68 14.96 14.19 5.60
N GLN A 69 15.14 12.97 5.10
CA GLN A 69 15.27 12.68 3.67
C GLN A 69 13.93 12.72 2.89
N ILE A 70 12.77 12.79 3.56
CA ILE A 70 11.46 12.75 2.86
C ILE A 70 11.22 14.05 2.09
N ILE A 71 11.16 13.95 0.76
CA ILE A 71 10.87 15.11 -0.10
C ILE A 71 9.48 15.65 0.22
N GLY A 72 9.44 16.91 0.66
CA GLY A 72 8.23 17.60 1.08
C GLY A 72 7.71 17.21 2.46
N GLY A 73 8.53 16.64 3.36
CA GLY A 73 8.13 16.34 4.75
C GLY A 73 7.72 17.58 5.57
N SER A 74 8.19 18.76 5.19
CA SER A 74 7.80 20.07 5.75
C SER A 74 6.76 20.83 4.90
N ALA A 75 6.20 20.21 3.86
CA ALA A 75 5.25 20.87 2.96
C ALA A 75 3.96 21.28 3.68
N GLU A 76 3.35 22.36 3.22
CA GLU A 76 2.12 22.90 3.79
C GLU A 76 1.06 23.12 2.72
N ILE A 77 -0.20 22.85 3.07
CA ILE A 77 -1.36 23.03 2.21
C ILE A 77 -2.28 24.12 2.76
N HIS A 78 -3.03 24.77 1.86
CA HIS A 78 -4.10 25.68 2.23
C HIS A 78 -5.42 24.92 2.28
N THR A 79 -6.11 25.03 3.41
CA THR A 79 -7.41 24.43 3.69
C THR A 79 -8.44 25.52 3.94
N PRO A 80 -9.76 25.22 3.96
CA PRO A 80 -10.78 26.17 4.40
C PRO A 80 -10.54 26.72 5.82
N PHE A 81 -9.85 25.95 6.67
CA PHE A 81 -9.52 26.30 8.05
C PHE A 81 -8.09 26.87 8.21
N GLY A 82 -7.48 27.33 7.12
CA GLY A 82 -6.16 27.97 7.09
C GLY A 82 -5.02 27.05 6.65
N LYS A 83 -3.79 27.43 6.96
CA LYS A 83 -2.59 26.65 6.58
C LYS A 83 -2.46 25.40 7.46
N ARG A 84 -2.11 24.26 6.87
CA ARG A 84 -1.85 22.99 7.56
C ARG A 84 -0.56 22.33 7.06
N LYS A 85 0.25 21.76 7.95
CA LYS A 85 1.33 20.84 7.56
C LYS A 85 0.72 19.61 6.86
N LEU A 86 1.26 19.25 5.70
CA LEU A 86 0.86 18.04 4.98
C LEU A 86 1.34 16.82 5.79
N THR A 87 0.40 16.12 6.43
CA THR A 87 0.68 14.92 7.22
C THR A 87 0.22 13.71 6.42
N TYR A 88 1.15 12.96 5.82
CA TYR A 88 0.78 11.88 4.89
C TYR A 88 0.43 10.59 5.65
N ALA A 89 -0.70 9.96 5.32
CA ALA A 89 -1.20 8.76 6.00
C ALA A 89 -1.72 7.67 5.03
N ASP A 90 -1.50 7.82 3.72
CA ASP A 90 -1.96 6.88 2.67
C ASP A 90 -0.81 6.05 2.07
N HIS A 91 0.17 5.70 2.91
CA HIS A 91 1.37 4.94 2.54
C HIS A 91 1.06 3.57 1.90
N THR A 92 -0.07 2.93 2.25
CA THR A 92 -0.56 1.71 1.57
C THR A 92 -0.84 1.91 0.08
N ALA A 93 -1.11 3.14 -0.38
CA ALA A 93 -1.29 3.46 -1.80
C ALA A 93 0.06 3.68 -2.50
N SER A 94 0.96 4.48 -1.91
CA SER A 94 2.31 4.72 -2.43
C SER A 94 3.24 5.25 -1.33
N GLY A 95 4.54 4.97 -1.45
CA GLY A 95 5.56 5.59 -0.62
C GLY A 95 5.80 7.06 -1.00
N ARG A 96 6.68 7.72 -0.25
CA ARG A 96 7.22 9.06 -0.55
C ARG A 96 8.59 8.96 -1.23
N CYS A 97 9.00 9.97 -1.98
CA CYS A 97 10.37 10.06 -2.51
C CYS A 97 11.37 10.45 -1.40
N LEU A 98 12.64 10.05 -1.59
CA LEU A 98 13.75 10.38 -0.69
C LEU A 98 14.79 11.22 -1.43
N GLN A 99 15.23 12.32 -0.84
CA GLN A 99 16.17 13.26 -1.45
C GLN A 99 17.47 12.57 -1.87
N TYR A 100 18.08 11.79 -0.98
CA TYR A 100 19.31 11.07 -1.29
C TYR A 100 19.19 10.09 -2.48
N ILE A 101 18.03 9.49 -2.72
CA ILE A 101 17.81 8.58 -3.87
C ILE A 101 17.74 9.37 -5.17
N GLU A 102 17.02 10.50 -5.20
CA GLU A 102 16.99 11.35 -6.40
C GLU A 102 18.39 11.94 -6.64
N ASP A 103 19.10 12.37 -5.60
CA ASP A 103 20.48 12.86 -5.66
C ASP A 103 21.45 11.79 -6.20
N CYS A 104 21.35 10.54 -5.74
CA CYS A 104 22.13 9.41 -6.24
C CYS A 104 21.88 9.19 -7.74
N ILE A 105 20.63 9.22 -8.18
CA ILE A 105 20.28 9.09 -9.60
C ILE A 105 20.86 10.27 -10.40
N ILE A 106 20.70 11.51 -9.91
CA ILE A 106 21.18 12.74 -10.57
C ILE A 106 22.71 12.78 -10.69
N LYS A 107 23.44 12.34 -9.67
CA LYS A 107 24.91 12.45 -9.60
C LYS A 107 25.61 11.23 -10.22
N ASN A 108 25.08 10.03 -10.03
CA ASN A 108 25.83 8.78 -10.29
C ASN A 108 25.28 7.95 -11.45
N VAL A 109 24.02 8.18 -11.86
CA VAL A 109 23.37 7.45 -12.96
C VAL A 109 23.24 8.33 -14.20
N LEU A 110 22.57 9.49 -14.09
CA LEU A 110 22.26 10.35 -15.24
C LEU A 110 23.50 10.85 -16.02
N PRO A 111 24.64 11.21 -15.40
CA PRO A 111 25.80 11.71 -16.15
C PRO A 111 26.50 10.66 -17.01
N PHE A 112 26.27 9.38 -16.73
CA PHE A 112 26.87 8.24 -17.43
C PHE A 112 25.84 7.42 -18.22
N TYR A 113 24.61 7.92 -18.35
CA TYR A 113 23.50 7.21 -18.96
C TYR A 113 23.77 6.93 -20.45
N GLY A 114 23.82 5.65 -20.80
CA GLY A 114 23.81 5.15 -22.18
C GLY A 114 22.64 4.18 -22.40
N ASN A 115 22.30 3.90 -23.66
CA ASN A 115 21.40 2.79 -23.95
C ASN A 115 22.13 1.46 -23.73
N THR A 116 21.41 0.42 -23.32
CA THR A 116 21.95 -0.93 -23.08
C THR A 116 22.25 -1.67 -24.38
N HIS A 117 22.70 -2.93 -24.28
CA HIS A 117 23.04 -3.81 -25.40
C HIS A 117 24.26 -3.38 -26.25
N THR A 118 25.08 -2.44 -25.75
CA THR A 118 26.44 -2.19 -26.23
C THR A 118 27.39 -2.02 -25.05
N SER A 119 28.53 -2.70 -25.07
CA SER A 119 29.63 -2.55 -24.09
C SER A 119 30.87 -1.90 -24.71
N ASP A 120 30.77 -1.41 -25.95
CA ASP A 120 31.88 -0.85 -26.72
C ASP A 120 32.24 0.60 -26.33
N ASN A 121 31.46 1.20 -25.43
CA ASN A 121 31.63 2.56 -24.94
C ASN A 121 31.32 2.64 -23.44
N GLU A 122 31.99 3.59 -22.75
CA GLU A 122 31.91 3.82 -21.30
C GLU A 122 30.47 3.92 -20.78
N THR A 123 29.61 4.69 -21.44
CA THR A 123 28.24 4.93 -20.96
C THR A 123 27.34 3.70 -21.09
N GLY A 124 27.47 2.93 -22.17
CA GLY A 124 26.74 1.69 -22.38
C GLY A 124 27.17 0.60 -21.41
N ASP A 125 28.47 0.36 -21.28
CA ASP A 125 29.06 -0.62 -20.35
C ASP A 125 28.73 -0.29 -18.88
N ARG A 126 28.91 0.96 -18.46
CA ARG A 126 28.59 1.41 -17.10
C ARG A 126 27.10 1.31 -16.78
N THR A 127 26.23 1.66 -17.74
CA THR A 127 24.78 1.52 -17.55
C THR A 127 24.38 0.04 -17.45
N MET A 128 24.97 -0.84 -18.27
CA MET A 128 24.72 -2.28 -18.22
C MET A 128 25.13 -2.89 -16.87
N LYS A 129 26.30 -2.53 -16.34
CA LYS A 129 26.79 -2.97 -15.02
C LYS A 129 25.85 -2.54 -13.89
N ILE A 130 25.48 -1.26 -13.85
CA ILE A 130 24.51 -0.73 -12.86
C ILE A 130 23.17 -1.47 -12.96
N LEU A 131 22.71 -1.81 -14.17
CA LEU A 131 21.46 -2.53 -14.38
C LEU A 131 21.53 -3.98 -13.86
N GLN A 132 22.66 -4.67 -14.10
CA GLN A 132 22.92 -6.01 -13.60
C GLN A 132 23.05 -6.03 -12.07
N GLU A 133 23.77 -5.08 -11.47
CA GLU A 133 23.86 -4.92 -10.01
C GLU A 133 22.47 -4.68 -9.39
N ALA A 134 21.68 -3.73 -9.93
CA ALA A 134 20.34 -3.43 -9.43
C ALA A 134 19.38 -4.64 -9.54
N THR A 135 19.43 -5.36 -10.66
CA THR A 135 18.61 -6.55 -10.92
C THR A 135 18.99 -7.69 -9.96
N GLY A 136 20.29 -7.99 -9.84
CA GLY A 136 20.80 -9.01 -8.92
C GLY A 136 20.50 -8.68 -7.46
N TYR A 137 20.60 -7.41 -7.06
CA TYR A 137 20.27 -6.96 -5.71
C TYR A 137 18.78 -7.18 -5.38
N VAL A 138 17.86 -6.74 -6.24
CA VAL A 138 16.41 -6.96 -6.04
C VAL A 138 16.10 -8.46 -6.01
N LYS A 139 16.70 -9.26 -6.89
CA LYS A 139 16.51 -10.73 -6.92
C LYS A 139 16.95 -11.38 -5.60
N LYS A 140 18.13 -11.00 -5.09
CA LYS A 140 18.67 -11.45 -3.80
C LYS A 140 17.78 -11.06 -2.62
N CYS A 141 17.28 -9.83 -2.57
CA CYS A 141 16.38 -9.35 -1.51
C CYS A 141 15.01 -10.07 -1.47
N LEU A 142 14.63 -10.75 -2.56
CA LEU A 142 13.42 -11.56 -2.65
C LEU A 142 13.67 -13.06 -2.42
N GLY A 143 14.91 -13.47 -2.14
CA GLY A 143 15.31 -14.88 -2.01
C GLY A 143 15.29 -15.66 -3.34
N GLY A 144 15.36 -14.96 -4.47
CA GLY A 144 15.37 -15.57 -5.80
C GLY A 144 16.69 -16.25 -6.14
N THR A 145 16.59 -17.36 -6.86
CA THR A 145 17.69 -18.26 -7.21
C THR A 145 17.90 -18.33 -8.73
N HIS A 146 18.78 -19.23 -9.20
CA HIS A 146 18.97 -19.49 -10.62
C HIS A 146 17.78 -20.19 -11.31
N ASP A 147 16.91 -20.86 -10.55
CA ASP A 147 15.69 -21.52 -11.03
C ASP A 147 14.54 -20.51 -11.19
N ASP A 148 14.72 -19.29 -10.70
CA ASP A 148 13.76 -18.21 -10.80
C ASP A 148 14.16 -17.19 -11.87
N ALA A 149 13.17 -16.53 -12.46
CA ALA A 149 13.32 -15.40 -13.38
C ALA A 149 12.72 -14.13 -12.75
N LEU A 150 13.52 -13.07 -12.66
CA LEU A 150 13.11 -11.73 -12.25
C LEU A 150 12.78 -10.89 -13.50
N ILE A 151 11.54 -10.43 -13.61
CA ILE A 151 11.07 -9.57 -14.70
C ILE A 151 10.58 -8.25 -14.10
N PHE A 152 11.13 -7.14 -14.58
CA PHE A 152 10.62 -5.80 -14.30
C PHE A 152 9.55 -5.41 -15.31
N CYS A 153 8.30 -5.45 -14.86
CA CYS A 153 7.10 -5.18 -15.65
C CYS A 153 6.79 -3.67 -15.68
N GLY A 154 5.70 -3.28 -16.37
CA GLY A 154 5.21 -1.90 -16.38
C GLY A 154 4.69 -1.39 -15.03
N SER A 155 3.58 -0.66 -15.01
CA SER A 155 3.12 0.02 -13.78
C SER A 155 2.64 -0.92 -12.65
N GLY A 156 3.56 -1.27 -11.74
CA GLY A 156 3.29 -1.96 -10.48
C GLY A 156 2.82 -3.41 -10.60
N THR A 157 2.32 -3.97 -9.49
CA THR A 157 1.84 -5.35 -9.39
C THR A 157 0.81 -5.74 -10.46
N THR A 158 -0.03 -4.80 -10.90
CA THR A 158 -1.00 -5.03 -11.99
C THR A 158 -0.31 -5.48 -13.29
N ALA A 159 0.82 -4.86 -13.64
CA ALA A 159 1.61 -5.27 -14.80
C ALA A 159 2.37 -6.59 -14.54
N ALA A 160 2.78 -6.86 -13.30
CA ALA A 160 3.43 -8.12 -12.93
C ALA A 160 2.48 -9.34 -13.04
N ILE A 161 1.26 -9.22 -12.51
CA ILE A 161 0.22 -10.26 -12.65
C ILE A 161 -0.17 -10.45 -14.12
N LYS A 162 -0.25 -9.35 -14.89
CA LYS A 162 -0.52 -9.43 -16.33
C LYS A 162 0.62 -10.14 -17.08
N ARG A 163 1.88 -9.80 -16.80
CA ARG A 163 3.04 -10.47 -17.39
C ARG A 163 3.09 -11.96 -17.03
N LEU A 164 2.75 -12.33 -15.80
CA LEU A 164 2.63 -13.74 -15.41
C LEU A 164 1.63 -14.50 -16.30
N GLN A 165 0.45 -13.93 -16.57
CA GLN A 165 -0.53 -14.53 -17.48
C GLN A 165 -0.01 -14.64 -18.93
N GLU A 166 0.79 -13.67 -19.38
CA GLU A 166 1.37 -13.64 -20.72
C GLU A 166 2.40 -14.76 -20.88
N VAL A 167 3.37 -14.87 -19.98
CA VAL A 167 4.41 -15.93 -20.03
C VAL A 167 3.87 -17.33 -19.75
N MET A 168 2.73 -17.44 -19.07
CA MET A 168 1.97 -18.69 -18.92
C MET A 168 1.13 -19.06 -20.17
N GLY A 169 0.97 -18.15 -21.14
CA GLY A 169 0.19 -18.37 -22.35
C GLY A 169 -1.34 -18.27 -22.18
N ILE A 170 -1.84 -17.70 -21.07
CA ILE A 170 -3.28 -17.58 -20.74
C ILE A 170 -3.83 -16.16 -20.84
N ALA A 171 -2.98 -15.19 -21.15
CA ALA A 171 -3.38 -13.84 -21.52
C ALA A 171 -4.06 -13.81 -22.89
N ILE A 172 -5.18 -13.08 -23.02
CA ILE A 172 -5.89 -12.88 -24.28
C ILE A 172 -6.45 -11.45 -24.34
N PRO A 173 -6.56 -10.80 -25.53
CA PRO A 173 -7.38 -9.60 -25.69
C PRO A 173 -8.84 -9.91 -25.35
N SER A 174 -9.49 -9.05 -24.56
CA SER A 174 -10.86 -9.28 -24.04
C SER A 174 -11.89 -9.56 -25.13
N ILE A 175 -11.78 -8.87 -26.28
CA ILE A 175 -12.65 -9.06 -27.46
C ILE A 175 -12.56 -10.47 -28.09
N LEU A 176 -11.51 -11.24 -27.82
CA LEU A 176 -11.33 -12.61 -28.34
C LEU A 176 -11.65 -13.68 -27.29
N ARG A 177 -11.72 -13.32 -26.00
CA ARG A 177 -11.82 -14.26 -24.87
C ARG A 177 -12.93 -15.30 -25.05
N GLU A 178 -14.17 -14.83 -25.27
CA GLU A 178 -15.33 -15.72 -25.44
C GLU A 178 -15.23 -16.60 -26.69
N LYS A 179 -14.63 -16.08 -27.78
CA LYS A 179 -14.42 -16.88 -29.00
C LYS A 179 -13.43 -18.02 -28.76
N VAL A 180 -12.32 -17.73 -28.06
CA VAL A 180 -11.30 -18.75 -27.72
C VAL A 180 -11.88 -19.79 -26.78
N LEU A 181 -12.56 -19.37 -25.70
CA LEU A 181 -13.17 -20.27 -24.71
C LEU A 181 -14.24 -21.19 -25.30
N ASN A 182 -15.05 -20.71 -26.25
CA ASN A 182 -16.15 -21.49 -26.82
C ASN A 182 -15.77 -22.30 -28.07
N SER A 183 -14.57 -22.11 -28.65
CA SER A 183 -14.25 -22.69 -29.97
C SER A 183 -12.80 -23.13 -30.18
N CYS A 184 -11.88 -22.86 -29.24
CA CYS A 184 -10.45 -23.10 -29.46
C CYS A 184 -9.73 -23.87 -28.35
N ILE A 185 -10.25 -23.90 -27.11
CA ILE A 185 -9.65 -24.64 -25.99
C ILE A 185 -10.70 -25.45 -25.24
N GLY A 186 -10.38 -26.70 -24.91
CA GLY A 186 -11.19 -27.55 -24.04
C GLY A 186 -11.10 -27.14 -22.57
N THR A 187 -12.05 -27.58 -21.75
CA THR A 187 -12.04 -27.33 -20.31
C THR A 187 -10.78 -27.91 -19.64
N GLU A 188 -10.32 -29.08 -20.10
CA GLU A 188 -9.13 -29.76 -19.56
C GLU A 188 -7.81 -29.01 -19.84
N GLU A 189 -7.79 -28.11 -20.82
CA GLU A 189 -6.63 -27.27 -21.15
C GLU A 189 -6.59 -25.97 -20.33
N ARG A 190 -7.71 -25.60 -19.68
CA ARG A 190 -7.83 -24.35 -18.94
C ARG A 190 -7.24 -24.47 -17.55
N TRP A 191 -6.29 -23.59 -17.25
CA TRP A 191 -5.78 -23.36 -15.91
C TRP A 191 -6.92 -23.08 -14.91
N VAL A 192 -6.80 -23.63 -13.71
CA VAL A 192 -7.63 -23.31 -12.54
C VAL A 192 -6.83 -22.36 -11.66
N VAL A 193 -7.36 -21.17 -11.40
CA VAL A 193 -6.72 -20.14 -10.58
C VAL A 193 -7.54 -19.87 -9.32
N PHE A 194 -7.04 -20.32 -8.17
CA PHE A 194 -7.62 -20.02 -6.87
C PHE A 194 -7.19 -18.62 -6.41
N VAL A 195 -8.13 -17.84 -5.90
CA VAL A 195 -7.88 -16.46 -5.41
C VAL A 195 -8.56 -16.24 -4.06
N GLY A 196 -8.00 -15.37 -3.23
CA GLY A 196 -8.51 -15.11 -1.89
C GLY A 196 -9.84 -14.34 -1.83
N PRO A 197 -10.44 -14.23 -0.62
CA PRO A 197 -11.65 -13.47 -0.39
C PRO A 197 -11.43 -11.95 -0.30
N TYR A 198 -10.18 -11.51 -0.11
CA TYR A 198 -9.80 -10.10 0.11
C TYR A 198 -8.81 -9.55 -0.91
N GLU A 199 -8.84 -10.08 -2.14
CA GLU A 199 -7.96 -9.64 -3.21
C GLU A 199 -8.19 -8.19 -3.65
N HIS A 200 -7.07 -7.53 -3.96
CA HIS A 200 -7.09 -6.30 -4.75
C HIS A 200 -7.62 -6.60 -6.16
N HIS A 201 -8.31 -5.64 -6.80
CA HIS A 201 -8.86 -5.80 -8.15
C HIS A 201 -7.84 -6.29 -9.19
N SER A 202 -6.56 -5.91 -9.07
CA SER A 202 -5.47 -6.42 -9.92
C SER A 202 -5.28 -7.93 -9.83
N ASN A 203 -5.49 -8.53 -8.65
CA ASN A 203 -5.37 -9.97 -8.40
C ASN A 203 -6.73 -10.71 -8.43
N LEU A 204 -7.77 -10.10 -9.01
CA LEU A 204 -9.07 -10.74 -9.22
C LEU A 204 -9.60 -10.52 -10.63
N LEU A 205 -9.75 -9.26 -11.05
CA LEU A 205 -10.31 -8.92 -12.37
C LEU A 205 -9.37 -9.33 -13.50
N SER A 206 -8.05 -9.25 -13.28
CA SER A 206 -7.04 -9.69 -14.24
C SER A 206 -7.23 -11.18 -14.59
N TRP A 207 -7.32 -12.05 -13.58
CA TRP A 207 -7.56 -13.48 -13.78
C TRP A 207 -8.92 -13.77 -14.41
N ARG A 208 -9.99 -13.09 -13.97
CA ARG A 208 -11.34 -13.23 -14.55
C ARG A 208 -11.40 -12.85 -16.04
N GLN A 209 -10.46 -12.04 -16.54
CA GLN A 209 -10.34 -11.65 -17.95
C GLN A 209 -9.29 -12.46 -18.73
N SER A 210 -8.60 -13.41 -18.08
CA SER A 210 -7.74 -14.40 -18.74
C SER A 210 -8.54 -15.60 -19.27
N LEU A 211 -7.85 -16.57 -19.90
CA LEU A 211 -8.43 -17.85 -20.32
C LEU A 211 -8.65 -18.85 -19.16
N ALA A 212 -8.11 -18.57 -17.97
CA ALA A 212 -8.28 -19.42 -16.80
C ALA A 212 -9.73 -19.51 -16.32
N GLU A 213 -10.01 -20.50 -15.48
CA GLU A 213 -11.18 -20.58 -14.61
C GLU A 213 -10.78 -20.05 -13.23
N VAL A 214 -11.55 -19.11 -12.68
CA VAL A 214 -11.20 -18.42 -11.42
C VAL A 214 -12.10 -18.92 -10.31
N ILE A 215 -11.48 -19.39 -9.24
CA ILE A 215 -12.16 -19.98 -8.08
C ILE A 215 -11.87 -19.12 -6.85
N GLU A 216 -12.87 -18.38 -6.39
CA GLU A 216 -12.76 -17.55 -5.19
C GLU A 216 -12.89 -18.42 -3.93
N ILE A 217 -11.92 -18.29 -3.03
CA ILE A 217 -11.92 -18.91 -1.70
C ILE A 217 -12.70 -18.01 -0.73
N ASN A 218 -13.39 -18.62 0.22
CA ASN A 218 -14.23 -17.93 1.18
C ASN A 218 -13.45 -17.35 2.37
N LEU A 219 -14.18 -16.56 3.17
CA LEU A 219 -13.75 -16.20 4.51
C LEU A 219 -14.25 -17.28 5.47
N ASP A 220 -13.44 -17.64 6.45
CA ASP A 220 -13.90 -18.40 7.60
C ASP A 220 -14.71 -17.52 8.57
N ASN A 221 -15.14 -18.11 9.70
CA ASN A 221 -15.90 -17.41 10.75
C ASN A 221 -15.07 -16.34 11.48
N GLU A 222 -13.75 -16.34 11.35
CA GLU A 222 -12.84 -15.33 11.93
C GLU A 222 -12.47 -14.24 10.91
N GLY A 223 -12.95 -14.31 9.66
CA GLY A 223 -12.63 -13.36 8.61
C GLY A 223 -11.22 -13.53 8.00
N MET A 224 -10.64 -14.72 8.14
CA MET A 224 -9.40 -15.16 7.49
C MET A 224 -9.70 -15.98 6.23
N ILE A 225 -8.68 -16.40 5.47
CA ILE A 225 -8.87 -17.30 4.33
C ILE A 225 -9.33 -18.67 4.85
N ASP A 226 -10.46 -19.15 4.34
CA ASP A 226 -10.98 -20.49 4.67
C ASP A 226 -10.10 -21.58 4.04
N MET A 227 -9.26 -22.19 4.87
CA MET A 227 -8.33 -23.25 4.48
C MET A 227 -9.04 -24.58 4.16
N ASP A 228 -10.21 -24.84 4.75
CA ASP A 228 -10.99 -26.05 4.49
C ASP A 228 -11.75 -25.93 3.16
N ASP A 229 -12.31 -24.75 2.86
CA ASP A 229 -12.89 -24.42 1.53
C ASP A 229 -11.83 -24.49 0.42
N LEU A 230 -10.62 -23.95 0.66
CA LEU A 230 -9.49 -24.10 -0.26
C LEU A 230 -9.11 -25.56 -0.48
N LYS A 231 -8.97 -26.34 0.59
CA LYS A 231 -8.65 -27.76 0.51
C LYS A 231 -9.70 -28.55 -0.27
N PHE A 232 -10.99 -28.36 0.04
CA PHE A 232 -12.10 -29.02 -0.65
C PHE A 232 -12.10 -28.72 -2.15
N LYS A 233 -11.86 -27.45 -2.53
CA LYS A 233 -11.77 -27.03 -3.93
C LYS A 233 -10.55 -27.61 -4.63
N LEU A 234 -9.39 -27.69 -3.96
CA LEU A 234 -8.19 -28.34 -4.48
C LEU A 234 -8.40 -29.85 -4.69
N GLU A 235 -9.02 -30.55 -3.74
CA GLU A 235 -9.37 -31.98 -3.85
C GLU A 235 -10.27 -32.26 -5.06
N PHE A 236 -11.22 -31.36 -5.36
CA PHE A 236 -12.06 -31.47 -6.55
C PHE A 236 -11.28 -31.27 -7.86
N TYR A 237 -10.54 -30.15 -7.99
CA TYR A 237 -9.85 -29.83 -9.24
C TYR A 237 -8.61 -30.70 -9.50
N GLN A 238 -7.97 -31.26 -8.47
CA GLN A 238 -6.89 -32.25 -8.66
C GLN A 238 -7.36 -33.46 -9.48
N GLN A 239 -8.61 -33.90 -9.30
CA GLN A 239 -9.19 -35.05 -10.01
C GLN A 239 -9.40 -34.79 -11.51
N THR A 240 -9.42 -33.53 -11.95
CA THR A 240 -9.55 -33.19 -13.38
C THR A 240 -8.22 -33.23 -14.12
N GLY A 241 -7.08 -33.32 -13.42
CA GLY A 241 -5.74 -33.29 -14.03
C GLY A 241 -5.36 -31.95 -14.68
N ARG A 242 -6.14 -30.89 -14.45
CA ARG A 242 -5.93 -29.55 -15.03
C ARG A 242 -4.76 -28.84 -14.31
N PRO A 243 -4.01 -27.96 -14.99
CA PRO A 243 -2.97 -27.19 -14.32
C PRO A 243 -3.59 -26.20 -13.32
N MET A 244 -3.09 -26.20 -12.08
CA MET A 244 -3.64 -25.42 -10.97
C MET A 244 -2.64 -24.40 -10.43
N LEU A 245 -3.15 -23.25 -9.99
CA LEU A 245 -2.36 -22.18 -9.38
C LEU A 245 -3.21 -21.46 -8.32
N GLY A 246 -2.63 -21.15 -7.16
CA GLY A 246 -3.20 -20.20 -6.20
C GLY A 246 -2.52 -18.85 -6.34
N CYS A 247 -3.27 -17.75 -6.39
CA CYS A 247 -2.73 -16.39 -6.41
C CYS A 247 -3.40 -15.55 -5.31
N PHE A 248 -2.75 -15.43 -4.15
CA PHE A 248 -3.33 -14.83 -2.95
C PHE A 248 -2.64 -13.53 -2.54
N SER A 249 -3.40 -12.56 -2.01
CA SER A 249 -2.82 -11.39 -1.34
C SER A 249 -2.08 -11.82 -0.07
N ALA A 250 -0.79 -11.50 0.03
CA ALA A 250 -0.01 -11.73 1.25
C ALA A 250 -0.44 -10.82 2.41
N CYS A 251 -1.00 -9.64 2.08
CA CYS A 251 -1.60 -8.71 3.03
C CYS A 251 -2.76 -7.94 2.39
N SER A 252 -3.90 -7.87 3.10
CA SER A 252 -5.06 -7.09 2.66
C SER A 252 -4.76 -5.60 2.61
N ASN A 253 -4.86 -4.99 1.43
CA ASN A 253 -4.71 -3.55 1.24
C ASN A 253 -5.82 -2.71 1.92
N VAL A 254 -6.87 -3.38 2.43
CA VAL A 254 -7.98 -2.79 3.17
C VAL A 254 -7.70 -2.86 4.68
N THR A 255 -7.55 -4.07 5.21
CA THR A 255 -7.58 -4.32 6.67
C THR A 255 -6.21 -4.51 7.29
N GLY A 256 -5.15 -4.58 6.49
CA GLY A 256 -3.79 -4.89 6.94
C GLY A 256 -3.56 -6.35 7.33
N ILE A 257 -4.61 -7.18 7.36
CA ILE A 257 -4.55 -8.59 7.78
C ILE A 257 -3.53 -9.34 6.92
N MET A 258 -2.61 -10.02 7.61
CA MET A 258 -1.60 -10.87 7.01
C MET A 258 -2.19 -12.25 6.69
N SER A 259 -1.87 -12.78 5.51
CA SER A 259 -2.15 -14.17 5.16
C SER A 259 -1.00 -15.06 5.61
N ASP A 260 -1.28 -16.27 6.13
CA ASP A 260 -0.24 -17.29 6.29
C ASP A 260 0.12 -17.89 4.91
N THR A 261 0.94 -17.14 4.18
CA THR A 261 1.43 -17.49 2.84
C THR A 261 2.19 -18.82 2.82
N ARG A 262 2.82 -19.21 3.93
CA ARG A 262 3.58 -20.47 4.04
C ARG A 262 2.65 -21.67 4.22
N SER A 263 1.57 -21.55 4.98
CA SER A 263 0.54 -22.60 5.06
C SER A 263 -0.27 -22.71 3.77
N LEU A 264 -0.62 -21.59 3.15
CA LEU A 264 -1.26 -21.57 1.82
C LEU A 264 -0.41 -22.28 0.78
N SER A 265 0.89 -21.95 0.70
CA SER A 265 1.86 -22.62 -0.16
C SER A 265 1.91 -24.13 0.08
N ARG A 266 2.08 -24.57 1.33
CA ARG A 266 2.10 -26.00 1.69
C ARG A 266 0.86 -26.73 1.21
N LEU A 267 -0.32 -26.13 1.38
CA LEU A 267 -1.58 -26.75 0.94
C LEU A 267 -1.68 -26.80 -0.59
N LEU A 268 -1.35 -25.72 -1.30
CA LEU A 268 -1.35 -25.69 -2.78
C LEU A 268 -0.42 -26.76 -3.37
N HIS A 269 0.82 -26.83 -2.88
CA HIS A 269 1.81 -27.80 -3.36
C HIS A 269 1.44 -29.27 -3.03
N GLN A 270 0.79 -29.53 -1.88
CA GLN A 270 0.27 -30.87 -1.57
C GLN A 270 -0.74 -31.38 -2.61
N PHE A 271 -1.46 -30.47 -3.26
CA PHE A 271 -2.41 -30.80 -4.34
C PHE A 271 -1.82 -30.66 -5.75
N GLY A 272 -0.55 -30.27 -5.89
CA GLY A 272 0.12 -30.05 -7.18
C GLY A 272 -0.20 -28.71 -7.85
N ALA A 273 -0.72 -27.74 -7.09
CA ALA A 273 -0.95 -26.38 -7.56
C ALA A 273 0.27 -25.47 -7.27
N PHE A 274 0.57 -24.54 -8.18
CA PHE A 274 1.61 -23.53 -7.97
C PHE A 274 1.18 -22.48 -6.92
N ALA A 275 2.11 -21.96 -6.12
CA ALA A 275 1.84 -21.02 -5.03
C ALA A 275 2.33 -19.59 -5.33
N CYS A 276 1.42 -18.72 -5.79
CA CYS A 276 1.71 -17.33 -6.16
C CYS A 276 1.13 -16.31 -5.17
N PHE A 277 1.81 -15.19 -4.98
CA PHE A 277 1.42 -14.17 -4.00
C PHE A 277 1.55 -12.72 -4.48
N ASP A 278 0.50 -11.93 -4.21
CA ASP A 278 0.51 -10.47 -4.30
C ASP A 278 1.05 -9.88 -2.98
N PHE A 279 2.30 -9.44 -3.02
CA PHE A 279 2.99 -8.77 -1.91
C PHE A 279 2.89 -7.24 -1.98
N ALA A 280 2.03 -6.66 -2.83
CA ALA A 280 1.98 -5.21 -3.03
C ALA A 280 1.76 -4.42 -1.73
N SER A 281 0.97 -4.92 -0.78
CA SER A 281 0.72 -4.21 0.49
C SER A 281 1.88 -4.35 1.47
N SER A 282 2.49 -5.54 1.55
CA SER A 282 3.43 -5.92 2.61
C SER A 282 4.91 -5.84 2.24
N ALA A 283 5.26 -5.92 0.95
CA ALA A 283 6.64 -5.86 0.47
C ALA A 283 7.48 -4.70 1.02
N PRO A 284 6.95 -3.47 1.25
CA PRO A 284 7.71 -2.39 1.86
C PRO A 284 8.26 -2.72 3.26
N ASN A 285 7.61 -3.63 3.99
CA ASN A 285 7.85 -3.83 5.42
C ASN A 285 8.31 -5.25 5.79
N VAL A 286 7.71 -6.29 5.20
CA VAL A 286 7.97 -7.69 5.57
C VAL A 286 9.16 -8.28 4.81
N LYS A 287 9.92 -9.20 5.42
CA LYS A 287 10.93 -9.99 4.68
C LYS A 287 10.23 -10.92 3.68
N ILE A 288 10.74 -10.95 2.44
CA ILE A 288 10.26 -11.85 1.38
C ILE A 288 11.38 -12.86 1.08
N ASP A 289 11.01 -14.11 0.81
CA ASP A 289 11.94 -15.19 0.56
C ASP A 289 11.28 -16.26 -0.32
N MET A 290 11.63 -16.29 -1.61
CA MET A 290 10.98 -17.09 -2.65
C MET A 290 11.00 -18.59 -2.34
N ARG A 291 12.19 -19.20 -2.22
CA ARG A 291 12.38 -20.63 -1.94
C ARG A 291 11.52 -21.55 -2.84
N SER A 292 11.42 -21.28 -4.13
CA SER A 292 10.48 -21.90 -5.08
C SER A 292 10.52 -23.43 -5.21
N SER A 293 11.59 -24.09 -4.77
CA SER A 293 11.67 -25.57 -4.70
C SER A 293 11.27 -26.16 -3.34
N ALA A 294 10.86 -25.35 -2.36
CA ALA A 294 10.44 -25.81 -1.03
C ALA A 294 8.92 -26.00 -0.95
N ILE A 295 8.47 -26.93 -0.10
CA ILE A 295 7.03 -27.19 0.11
C ILE A 295 6.27 -25.96 0.65
N ASP A 296 6.95 -25.06 1.36
CA ASP A 296 6.45 -23.76 1.83
C ASP A 296 6.97 -22.57 1.00
N GLY A 297 7.53 -22.85 -0.19
CA GLY A 297 8.06 -21.86 -1.14
C GLY A 297 6.98 -21.12 -1.91
N TYR A 298 7.39 -20.15 -2.73
CA TYR A 298 6.51 -19.44 -3.65
C TYR A 298 6.97 -19.69 -5.08
N ASP A 299 6.04 -19.89 -6.00
CA ASP A 299 6.32 -20.00 -7.44
C ASP A 299 6.20 -18.67 -8.17
N ALA A 300 5.48 -17.70 -7.62
CA ALA A 300 5.59 -16.31 -8.06
C ALA A 300 5.36 -15.31 -6.92
N ILE A 301 6.17 -14.26 -6.91
CA ILE A 301 5.98 -13.06 -6.11
C ILE A 301 5.69 -11.92 -7.08
N THR A 302 4.62 -11.16 -6.81
CA THR A 302 4.34 -9.90 -7.49
C THR A 302 4.32 -8.74 -6.49
N LEU A 303 4.95 -7.61 -6.82
CA LEU A 303 5.00 -6.44 -5.93
C LEU A 303 5.15 -5.10 -6.66
N SER A 304 4.89 -4.03 -5.91
CA SER A 304 4.88 -2.63 -6.34
C SER A 304 5.94 -1.83 -5.57
N PRO A 305 7.16 -1.65 -6.09
CA PRO A 305 8.21 -0.86 -5.44
C PRO A 305 7.82 0.60 -5.22
N HIS A 306 6.87 1.17 -6.00
CA HIS A 306 6.34 2.52 -5.74
C HIS A 306 5.66 2.69 -4.37
N LYS A 307 5.36 1.60 -3.66
CA LYS A 307 4.85 1.61 -2.27
C LYS A 307 5.97 1.60 -1.21
N PHE A 308 7.20 1.30 -1.59
CA PHE A 308 8.37 1.45 -0.72
C PHE A 308 8.67 2.93 -0.56
N LEU A 309 9.21 3.32 0.60
CA LEU A 309 9.79 4.64 0.75
C LEU A 309 11.01 4.76 -0.19
N GLY A 310 11.08 5.85 -0.95
CA GLY A 310 12.07 6.05 -2.01
C GLY A 310 11.66 5.51 -3.39
N GLY A 311 10.73 4.55 -3.46
CA GLY A 311 10.38 3.85 -4.70
C GLY A 311 9.40 4.50 -5.70
N PRO A 312 8.73 5.66 -5.47
CA PRO A 312 7.84 6.24 -6.49
C PRO A 312 8.56 6.51 -7.82
N GLY A 313 8.02 5.95 -8.91
CA GLY A 313 8.63 5.94 -10.24
C GLY A 313 9.29 4.62 -10.66
N SER A 314 9.39 3.64 -9.75
CA SER A 314 9.90 2.30 -10.05
C SER A 314 8.89 1.38 -10.78
N PRO A 315 9.36 0.31 -11.46
CA PRO A 315 8.54 -0.62 -12.22
C PRO A 315 7.87 -1.66 -11.31
N GLY A 316 6.83 -2.32 -11.80
CA GLY A 316 6.32 -3.55 -11.17
C GLY A 316 7.35 -4.66 -11.22
N VAL A 317 7.32 -5.55 -10.23
CA VAL A 317 8.26 -6.68 -10.14
C VAL A 317 7.49 -7.99 -10.14
N LEU A 318 7.89 -8.91 -11.01
CA LEU A 318 7.54 -10.32 -11.02
C LEU A 318 8.82 -11.13 -10.77
N LEU A 319 8.88 -11.91 -9.69
CA LEU A 319 9.87 -12.98 -9.55
C LEU A 319 9.09 -14.30 -9.66
N MET A 320 9.45 -15.17 -10.59
CA MET A 320 8.74 -16.43 -10.83
C MET A 320 9.66 -17.62 -11.00
N ASN A 321 9.23 -18.80 -10.54
CA ASN A 321 9.82 -20.09 -10.86
C ASN A 321 9.75 -20.31 -12.38
N LYS A 322 10.88 -20.66 -13.01
CA LYS A 322 10.96 -20.86 -14.47
C LYS A 322 10.02 -21.98 -14.98
N ALA A 323 9.54 -22.87 -14.10
CA ALA A 323 8.50 -23.86 -14.43
C ALA A 323 7.16 -23.25 -14.88
N LEU A 324 6.83 -22.00 -14.48
CA LEU A 324 5.65 -21.28 -14.93
C LEU A 324 5.77 -20.71 -16.35
N TYR A 325 6.99 -20.57 -16.88
CA TYR A 325 7.24 -20.01 -18.21
C TYR A 325 6.89 -21.04 -19.31
N LYS A 326 5.87 -20.76 -20.13
CA LYS A 326 5.37 -21.64 -21.19
C LYS A 326 5.75 -21.20 -22.61
N LEU A 327 6.30 -20.00 -22.79
CA LEU A 327 6.69 -19.46 -24.10
C LEU A 327 8.14 -19.83 -24.51
N LYS A 328 8.59 -21.05 -24.21
CA LYS A 328 9.97 -21.48 -24.53
C LYS A 328 10.13 -21.74 -26.04
N ASP A 329 9.19 -22.49 -26.60
CA ASP A 329 9.16 -22.92 -27.99
C ASP A 329 8.21 -22.04 -28.84
N SER A 330 8.07 -20.77 -28.44
CA SER A 330 7.18 -19.76 -29.05
C SER A 330 7.78 -18.36 -28.86
N PRO A 331 7.36 -17.34 -29.61
CA PRO A 331 7.81 -15.96 -29.37
C PRO A 331 7.57 -15.51 -27.91
N PRO A 332 8.40 -14.59 -27.37
CA PRO A 332 8.20 -14.01 -26.03
C PRO A 332 6.85 -13.29 -25.90
N SER A 333 6.46 -12.93 -24.67
CA SER A 333 5.20 -12.20 -24.43
C SER A 333 5.10 -10.89 -25.23
N THR A 334 6.25 -10.27 -25.47
CA THR A 334 6.41 -9.01 -26.20
C THR A 334 7.62 -9.16 -27.11
N CYS A 335 7.43 -9.18 -28.43
CA CYS A 335 8.56 -9.18 -29.37
C CYS A 335 9.09 -7.76 -29.58
N GLY A 336 10.40 -7.61 -29.67
CA GLY A 336 11.05 -6.33 -29.97
C GLY A 336 12.57 -6.45 -30.09
N GLY A 337 13.23 -5.32 -30.37
CA GLY A 337 14.69 -5.24 -30.26
C GLY A 337 15.15 -5.64 -28.84
N GLY A 338 16.32 -6.28 -28.73
CA GLY A 338 16.82 -6.82 -27.46
C GLY A 338 16.32 -8.23 -27.10
N THR A 339 15.30 -8.78 -27.77
CA THR A 339 14.76 -10.14 -27.47
C THR A 339 15.30 -11.27 -28.38
N VAL A 340 16.16 -10.92 -29.34
CA VAL A 340 16.56 -11.77 -30.48
C VAL A 340 18.07 -11.82 -30.66
N ASN A 341 18.58 -13.02 -30.95
CA ASN A 341 19.93 -13.26 -31.43
C ASN A 341 20.04 -13.09 -32.96
N TYR A 342 18.96 -13.38 -33.69
CA TYR A 342 18.95 -13.29 -35.15
C TYR A 342 17.52 -13.08 -35.69
N VAL A 343 17.41 -12.23 -36.72
CA VAL A 343 16.19 -11.97 -37.50
C VAL A 343 16.61 -11.82 -38.96
N ASN A 344 15.82 -12.34 -39.90
CA ASN A 344 16.00 -12.12 -41.33
C ASN A 344 14.69 -11.65 -42.00
N PHE A 345 14.74 -11.40 -43.32
CA PHE A 345 13.59 -10.93 -44.10
C PHE A 345 12.94 -12.02 -44.97
N PHE A 346 13.39 -13.27 -44.87
CA PHE A 346 13.01 -14.37 -45.76
C PHE A 346 11.88 -15.24 -45.17
N ASP A 347 12.03 -15.73 -43.94
CA ASP A 347 11.01 -16.50 -43.21
C ASP A 347 11.03 -16.10 -41.73
N GLU A 348 9.87 -15.80 -41.16
CA GLU A 348 9.72 -15.47 -39.74
C GLU A 348 10.18 -16.61 -38.81
N LYS A 349 10.13 -17.86 -39.28
CA LYS A 349 10.56 -19.06 -38.55
C LYS A 349 12.07 -19.14 -38.31
N ASP A 350 12.86 -18.41 -39.10
CA ASP A 350 14.31 -18.30 -38.89
C ASP A 350 14.66 -17.37 -37.71
N THR A 351 13.67 -16.71 -37.09
CA THR A 351 13.89 -15.81 -35.95
C THR A 351 14.39 -16.58 -34.72
N LEU A 352 15.64 -16.33 -34.33
CA LEU A 352 16.24 -16.92 -33.14
C LEU A 352 16.08 -15.98 -31.95
N TYR A 353 15.08 -16.24 -31.11
CA TYR A 353 14.89 -15.53 -29.84
C TYR A 353 15.93 -15.95 -28.79
N ILE A 354 16.24 -15.04 -27.87
CA ILE A 354 17.19 -15.28 -26.76
C ILE A 354 16.69 -16.38 -25.83
N SER A 355 17.58 -17.22 -25.30
CA SER A 355 17.22 -18.40 -24.49
C SER A 355 17.07 -18.13 -23.00
N ASP A 356 17.74 -17.10 -22.46
CA ASP A 356 17.51 -16.68 -21.07
C ASP A 356 16.16 -15.96 -20.94
N ILE A 357 15.40 -16.30 -19.91
CA ILE A 357 14.02 -15.83 -19.73
C ILE A 357 13.95 -14.36 -19.28
N GLU A 358 14.94 -13.86 -18.53
CA GLU A 358 14.93 -12.47 -18.05
C GLU A 358 15.20 -11.53 -19.23
N GLU A 359 16.23 -11.82 -20.04
CA GLU A 359 16.56 -11.05 -21.24
C GLU A 359 15.52 -11.21 -22.36
N ARG A 360 15.00 -12.42 -22.58
CA ARG A 360 13.96 -12.70 -23.60
C ARG A 360 12.67 -11.91 -23.39
N GLU A 361 12.34 -11.58 -22.16
CA GLU A 361 11.12 -10.86 -21.77
C GLU A 361 11.32 -9.34 -21.64
N GLU A 362 12.53 -8.85 -21.97
CA GLU A 362 13.00 -7.46 -21.89
C GLU A 362 12.99 -6.78 -23.27
N ALA A 363 11.79 -6.61 -23.83
CA ALA A 363 11.63 -6.01 -25.17
C ALA A 363 11.85 -4.48 -25.19
N GLY A 364 12.74 -4.03 -26.07
CA GLY A 364 13.10 -2.63 -26.26
C GLY A 364 14.12 -2.12 -25.23
N THR A 365 14.32 -0.80 -25.17
CA THR A 365 15.17 -0.20 -24.12
C THR A 365 14.54 -0.46 -22.74
N PRO A 366 15.28 -1.02 -21.78
CA PRO A 366 14.74 -1.35 -20.47
C PRO A 366 14.47 -0.13 -19.59
N GLN A 367 13.78 -0.38 -18.49
CA GLN A 367 13.39 0.62 -17.50
C GLN A 367 14.56 0.96 -16.56
N ILE A 368 15.67 1.43 -17.14
CA ILE A 368 17.00 1.60 -16.50
C ILE A 368 16.90 2.37 -15.18
N ILE A 369 16.48 3.64 -15.23
CA ILE A 369 16.43 4.52 -14.04
C ILE A 369 15.43 3.96 -13.01
N GLN A 370 14.31 3.43 -13.48
CA GLN A 370 13.26 2.87 -12.63
C GLN A 370 13.76 1.65 -11.85
N ARG A 371 14.54 0.76 -12.48
CA ARG A 371 15.19 -0.41 -11.86
C ARG A 371 16.22 -0.02 -10.81
N VAL A 372 17.08 0.95 -11.10
CA VAL A 372 18.02 1.50 -10.11
C VAL A 372 17.26 2.05 -8.91
N LYS A 373 16.21 2.84 -9.16
CA LYS A 373 15.35 3.38 -8.10
C LYS A 373 14.66 2.29 -7.27
N ALA A 374 14.29 1.17 -7.89
CA ALA A 374 13.74 0.02 -7.18
C ALA A 374 14.79 -0.60 -6.25
N ALA A 375 16.00 -0.88 -6.75
CA ALA A 375 17.09 -1.41 -5.94
C ALA A 375 17.45 -0.49 -4.76
N LEU A 376 17.53 0.82 -4.98
CA LEU A 376 17.76 1.80 -3.92
C LEU A 376 16.64 1.81 -2.86
N ALA A 377 15.38 1.68 -3.26
CA ALA A 377 14.24 1.58 -2.32
C ALA A 377 14.22 0.26 -1.53
N PHE A 378 14.68 -0.86 -2.13
CA PHE A 378 14.95 -2.09 -1.38
C PHE A 378 16.09 -1.90 -0.38
N LEU A 379 17.14 -1.15 -0.74
CA LEU A 379 18.26 -0.89 0.15
C LEU A 379 17.88 -0.02 1.35
N VAL A 380 16.99 0.98 1.20
CA VAL A 380 16.39 1.71 2.34
C VAL A 380 15.88 0.71 3.39
N LYS A 381 15.11 -0.27 2.94
CA LYS A 381 14.43 -1.24 3.79
C LYS A 381 15.43 -2.17 4.49
N GLU A 382 16.43 -2.68 3.77
CA GLU A 382 17.45 -3.54 4.35
C GLU A 382 18.37 -2.78 5.33
N TYR A 383 18.67 -1.49 5.07
CA TYR A 383 19.44 -0.61 5.98
C TYR A 383 18.71 -0.34 7.30
N ILE A 384 17.40 -0.10 7.26
CA ILE A 384 16.59 -0.01 8.48
C ILE A 384 16.51 -1.37 9.17
N GLY A 385 16.25 -2.43 8.41
CA GLY A 385 16.18 -3.81 8.87
C GLY A 385 14.76 -4.22 9.24
N SER A 386 14.35 -5.40 8.77
CA SER A 386 12.98 -5.94 8.93
C SER A 386 12.50 -6.00 10.38
N LYS A 387 13.37 -6.33 11.33
CA LYS A 387 13.01 -6.36 12.77
C LYS A 387 12.60 -5.00 13.32
N ILE A 388 13.32 -3.92 12.98
CA ILE A 388 12.97 -2.55 13.41
C ILE A 388 11.64 -2.12 12.79
N ILE A 389 11.40 -2.52 11.54
CA ILE A 389 10.14 -2.25 10.85
C ILE A 389 8.97 -2.99 11.52
N GLU A 390 9.14 -4.28 11.81
CA GLU A 390 8.15 -5.13 12.49
C GLU A 390 7.80 -4.59 13.88
N GLU A 391 8.80 -4.26 14.70
CA GLU A 391 8.61 -3.69 16.04
C GLU A 391 7.81 -2.37 15.99
N LYS A 392 8.12 -1.48 15.03
CA LYS A 392 7.40 -0.20 14.85
C LYS A 392 6.01 -0.35 14.25
N GLU A 393 5.79 -1.25 13.28
CA GLU A 393 4.44 -1.56 12.80
C GLU A 393 3.56 -2.12 13.93
N HIS A 394 4.11 -3.02 14.76
CA HIS A 394 3.39 -3.64 15.88
C HIS A 394 3.03 -2.62 16.98
N GLU A 395 3.98 -1.73 17.34
CA GLU A 395 3.77 -0.62 18.27
C GLU A 395 2.58 0.26 17.84
N TYR A 396 2.61 0.76 16.59
CA TYR A 396 1.58 1.66 16.09
C TYR A 396 0.23 0.98 15.88
N ILE A 397 0.18 -0.25 15.35
CA ILE A 397 -1.11 -0.92 15.12
C ILE A 397 -1.77 -1.37 16.44
N GLY A 398 -0.99 -1.84 17.41
CA GLY A 398 -1.50 -2.27 18.72
C GLY A 398 -2.16 -1.11 19.48
N SER A 399 -1.42 0.00 19.64
CA SER A 399 -1.93 1.21 20.30
C SER A 399 -3.15 1.82 19.58
N ALA A 400 -3.14 1.81 18.24
CA ALA A 400 -4.24 2.37 17.45
C ALA A 400 -5.51 1.52 17.56
N LEU A 401 -5.39 0.19 17.54
CA LEU A 401 -6.52 -0.70 17.77
C LEU A 401 -7.06 -0.56 19.20
N GLU A 402 -6.20 -0.45 20.21
CA GLU A 402 -6.62 -0.28 21.60
C GLU A 402 -7.45 1.00 21.78
N ARG A 403 -7.03 2.13 21.21
CA ARG A 403 -7.74 3.41 21.30
C ARG A 403 -9.04 3.40 20.50
N LEU A 404 -9.00 2.99 19.23
CA LEU A 404 -10.18 3.05 18.36
C LEU A 404 -11.26 2.05 18.79
N MET A 405 -10.91 0.83 19.23
CA MET A 405 -11.92 -0.14 19.70
C MET A 405 -12.63 0.27 20.99
N LYS A 406 -12.07 1.20 21.79
CA LYS A 406 -12.73 1.80 22.96
C LYS A 406 -13.69 2.94 22.61
N ASN A 407 -13.73 3.38 21.34
CA ASN A 407 -14.59 4.47 20.89
C ASN A 407 -15.83 3.93 20.18
N ASP A 408 -16.98 3.97 20.87
CA ASP A 408 -18.28 3.45 20.41
C ASP A 408 -18.74 3.99 19.05
N ASN A 409 -18.33 5.22 18.71
CA ASN A 409 -18.67 5.86 17.44
C ASN A 409 -17.78 5.39 16.27
N THR A 410 -16.77 4.54 16.50
CA THR A 410 -15.92 3.99 15.44
C THR A 410 -16.15 2.51 15.21
N ARG A 411 -15.77 2.01 14.03
CA ARG A 411 -15.65 0.58 13.74
C ARG A 411 -14.44 0.36 12.84
N VAL A 412 -13.41 -0.28 13.36
CA VAL A 412 -12.31 -0.81 12.55
C VAL A 412 -12.84 -2.00 11.72
N LEU A 413 -12.42 -2.10 10.47
CA LEU A 413 -12.81 -3.18 9.56
C LEU A 413 -11.83 -4.37 9.62
N GLY A 414 -12.38 -5.57 9.36
CA GLY A 414 -11.67 -6.85 9.48
C GLY A 414 -11.48 -7.32 10.92
N ASN A 415 -10.93 -8.52 11.09
CA ASN A 415 -10.62 -9.08 12.39
C ASN A 415 -9.48 -8.31 13.06
N THR A 416 -9.74 -7.73 14.22
CA THR A 416 -8.79 -6.89 14.99
C THR A 416 -7.92 -7.68 15.97
N LYS A 417 -8.05 -9.02 16.03
CA LYS A 417 -7.32 -9.90 16.95
C LYS A 417 -6.19 -10.69 16.29
N VAL A 418 -6.06 -10.60 14.97
CA VAL A 418 -5.05 -11.31 14.16
C VAL A 418 -3.91 -10.37 13.77
N GLU A 419 -2.79 -10.96 13.39
CA GLU A 419 -1.63 -10.22 12.88
C GLU A 419 -2.02 -9.38 11.66
N ARG A 420 -1.62 -8.11 11.70
CA ARG A 420 -1.83 -7.16 10.62
C ARG A 420 -0.72 -6.12 10.59
N GLN A 421 -0.43 -5.64 9.39
CA GLN A 421 0.35 -4.43 9.18
C GLN A 421 -0.36 -3.21 9.76
N ALA A 422 0.36 -2.10 9.87
CA ALA A 422 -0.13 -0.84 10.41
C ALA A 422 -1.04 -0.09 9.42
N ILE A 423 -2.11 -0.75 8.97
CA ILE A 423 -3.13 -0.29 8.01
C ILE A 423 -4.48 -0.37 8.72
N ILE A 424 -5.20 0.76 8.79
CA ILE A 424 -6.52 0.83 9.41
C ILE A 424 -7.52 1.35 8.40
N SER A 425 -8.46 0.49 8.00
CA SER A 425 -9.74 0.91 7.42
C SER A 425 -10.79 0.99 8.52
N PHE A 426 -11.53 2.09 8.58
CA PHE A 426 -12.51 2.36 9.64
C PHE A 426 -13.72 3.14 9.13
N LEU A 427 -14.82 3.00 9.88
CA LEU A 427 -16.03 3.81 9.77
C LEU A 427 -16.17 4.69 11.01
N VAL A 428 -16.69 5.89 10.82
CA VAL A 428 -17.17 6.78 11.89
C VAL A 428 -18.68 6.85 11.81
N TYR A 429 -19.38 6.75 12.93
CA TYR A 429 -20.83 6.68 13.02
C TYR A 429 -21.42 7.93 13.65
N THR A 430 -22.63 8.26 13.23
CA THR A 430 -23.41 9.35 13.81
C THR A 430 -24.19 8.90 15.04
N THR A 431 -24.58 9.89 15.84
CA THR A 431 -25.40 9.75 17.04
C THR A 431 -26.74 10.44 16.84
N ALA A 432 -27.82 9.68 16.97
CA ALA A 432 -29.20 10.18 16.92
C ALA A 432 -29.78 10.33 18.33
N TYR A 433 -30.71 11.29 18.50
CA TYR A 433 -31.53 11.39 19.71
C TYR A 433 -32.63 10.32 19.70
N ALA A 434 -32.86 9.67 20.86
CA ALA A 434 -33.90 8.65 21.00
C ALA A 434 -35.36 9.17 20.88
N SER A 435 -35.58 10.48 20.73
CA SER A 435 -36.91 11.07 20.54
C SER A 435 -37.54 10.82 19.17
N ASP A 436 -36.71 10.52 18.16
CA ASP A 436 -37.12 10.53 16.75
C ASP A 436 -37.40 9.12 16.20
N VAL A 437 -37.44 8.12 17.07
CA VAL A 437 -37.86 6.75 16.75
C VAL A 437 -39.33 6.59 17.13
N GLU A 438 -40.19 6.36 16.13
CA GLU A 438 -41.62 6.07 16.37
C GLU A 438 -41.80 4.92 17.37
N GLN A 439 -42.74 5.09 18.30
CA GLN A 439 -43.04 4.09 19.33
C GLN A 439 -43.68 2.84 18.73
N VAL A 440 -42.87 1.87 18.34
CA VAL A 440 -43.33 0.49 18.13
C VAL A 440 -43.50 -0.16 19.49
N GLU A 441 -44.70 -0.07 20.07
CA GLU A 441 -45.05 -0.78 21.30
C GLU A 441 -44.83 -2.30 21.15
N SER A 442 -43.85 -2.84 21.86
CA SER A 442 -43.69 -4.27 22.08
C SER A 442 -43.92 -4.58 23.56
N ARG A 443 -44.93 -5.40 23.87
CA ARG A 443 -45.39 -5.66 25.24
C ARG A 443 -44.67 -6.84 25.88
N GLY A 444 -44.01 -6.58 27.03
CA GLY A 444 -43.64 -7.56 28.05
C GLY A 444 -42.24 -8.20 27.89
N THR A 445 -41.52 -8.58 28.96
CA THR A 445 -41.75 -8.43 30.42
C THR A 445 -40.42 -8.50 31.18
N ASN A 446 -40.27 -7.66 32.23
CA ASN A 446 -39.42 -7.79 33.43
C ASN A 446 -37.88 -7.97 33.29
N GLY A 447 -37.13 -6.92 33.66
CA GLY A 447 -35.70 -6.97 34.01
C GLY A 447 -35.15 -5.61 34.49
N ILE A 448 -34.66 -5.54 35.73
CA ILE A 448 -34.40 -4.31 36.50
C ILE A 448 -33.10 -4.50 37.30
N HIS A 449 -32.13 -3.56 37.38
CA HIS A 449 -31.90 -2.27 36.71
C HIS A 449 -30.42 -1.87 36.91
N GLN A 450 -29.80 -1.09 36.00
CA GLN A 450 -28.98 0.07 36.38
C GLN A 450 -28.69 1.03 35.22
N SER A 451 -28.73 2.32 35.55
CA SER A 451 -28.80 3.53 34.73
C SER A 451 -27.62 3.82 33.79
N SER A 452 -27.93 4.27 32.57
CA SER A 452 -27.11 5.24 31.81
C SER A 452 -28.01 6.40 31.34
N GLU A 453 -27.48 7.63 31.43
CA GLU A 453 -28.22 8.86 31.12
C GLU A 453 -28.29 9.11 29.60
N ILE A 454 -29.45 9.58 29.12
CA ILE A 454 -29.70 10.11 27.76
C ILE A 454 -29.20 9.19 26.63
N GLY A 455 -30.07 8.25 26.21
CA GLY A 455 -29.76 7.27 25.17
C GLY A 455 -29.51 7.90 23.79
N TYR A 456 -28.24 8.05 23.43
CA TYR A 456 -27.81 8.21 22.05
C TYR A 456 -27.65 6.83 21.41
N LYS A 457 -28.31 6.60 20.27
CA LYS A 457 -28.14 5.37 19.50
C LYS A 457 -27.25 5.63 18.28
N ARG A 458 -26.36 4.68 17.99
CA ARG A 458 -25.56 4.62 16.76
C ARG A 458 -26.50 4.54 15.56
N ASP A 459 -26.40 5.52 14.67
CA ASP A 459 -27.17 5.61 13.42
C ASP A 459 -26.28 5.15 12.23
N LYS A 460 -26.33 5.80 11.06
CA LYS A 460 -25.52 5.45 9.90
C LYS A 460 -24.06 5.89 10.06
N PRO A 461 -23.11 5.26 9.34
CA PRO A 461 -21.76 5.80 9.23
C PRO A 461 -21.78 7.13 8.45
N LEU A 462 -20.87 8.03 8.77
CA LEU A 462 -20.46 9.11 7.87
C LEU A 462 -19.79 8.49 6.63
N ASP A 463 -19.94 9.14 5.48
CA ASP A 463 -19.23 8.71 4.27
C ASP A 463 -17.70 8.71 4.47
N GLY A 464 -17.04 7.67 3.96
CA GLY A 464 -15.59 7.50 4.05
C GLY A 464 -14.80 8.58 3.32
N ALA A 465 -15.34 9.19 2.26
CA ALA A 465 -14.72 10.34 1.60
C ALA A 465 -15.00 11.65 2.34
N PHE A 466 -16.13 11.79 3.04
CA PHE A 466 -16.38 12.91 3.96
C PHE A 466 -15.38 12.92 5.13
N VAL A 467 -15.20 11.77 5.80
CA VAL A 467 -14.25 11.65 6.91
C VAL A 467 -12.82 11.94 6.45
N ALA A 468 -12.39 11.40 5.30
CA ALA A 468 -11.08 11.73 4.71
C ALA A 468 -10.97 13.23 4.34
N LYS A 469 -12.07 13.86 3.90
CA LYS A 469 -12.12 15.29 3.60
C LYS A 469 -11.99 16.16 4.86
N LEU A 470 -12.61 15.77 5.98
CA LEU A 470 -12.41 16.41 7.29
C LEU A 470 -10.96 16.25 7.79
N MET A 471 -10.37 15.07 7.65
CA MET A 471 -8.95 14.83 7.98
C MET A 471 -8.02 15.77 7.20
N ASN A 472 -8.27 15.98 5.91
CA ASN A 472 -7.53 16.95 5.12
C ASN A 472 -7.80 18.40 5.57
N ASP A 473 -9.05 18.81 5.65
CA ASP A 473 -9.41 20.22 5.79
C ASP A 473 -9.16 20.77 7.20
N LEU A 474 -9.40 19.98 8.25
CA LEU A 474 -9.18 20.42 9.63
C LEU A 474 -7.73 20.25 10.07
N PHE A 475 -7.03 19.24 9.56
CA PHE A 475 -5.77 18.75 10.13
C PHE A 475 -4.61 18.63 9.15
N GLY A 476 -4.85 18.72 7.84
CA GLY A 476 -3.84 18.48 6.80
C GLY A 476 -3.48 17.00 6.60
N ILE A 477 -4.22 16.08 7.23
CA ILE A 477 -3.94 14.64 7.18
C ILE A 477 -4.45 14.05 5.87
N GLN A 478 -3.56 13.43 5.10
CA GLN A 478 -3.84 12.82 3.80
C GLN A 478 -4.27 11.36 3.99
N ALA A 479 -5.54 11.17 4.32
CA ALA A 479 -6.21 9.86 4.37
C ALA A 479 -6.90 9.53 3.03
N ARG A 480 -7.34 8.28 2.83
CA ARG A 480 -8.06 7.84 1.63
C ARG A 480 -9.49 7.42 1.95
N GLY A 481 -10.46 8.01 1.26
CA GLY A 481 -11.86 7.58 1.27
C GLY A 481 -12.22 6.65 0.11
N GLY A 482 -13.19 5.76 0.31
CA GLY A 482 -13.81 4.93 -0.75
C GLY A 482 -13.59 3.43 -0.56
N CYS A 483 -13.86 2.63 -1.61
CA CYS A 483 -13.78 1.16 -1.59
C CYS A 483 -12.38 0.55 -1.91
N THR A 484 -11.34 1.39 -1.94
CA THR A 484 -9.90 1.06 -2.07
C THR A 484 -9.54 -0.12 -2.99
N CYS A 485 -10.19 -0.23 -4.16
CA CYS A 485 -9.97 -1.28 -5.16
C CYS A 485 -10.12 -2.72 -4.64
N ALA A 486 -11.03 -2.95 -3.68
CA ALA A 486 -11.34 -4.25 -3.10
C ALA A 486 -12.87 -4.41 -2.91
N GLY A 487 -13.66 -4.07 -3.94
CA GLY A 487 -15.12 -3.99 -3.89
C GLY A 487 -15.82 -5.22 -3.30
N PRO A 488 -15.54 -6.45 -3.77
CA PRO A 488 -16.15 -7.66 -3.21
C PRO A 488 -15.85 -7.87 -1.72
N TYR A 489 -14.63 -7.57 -1.26
CA TYR A 489 -14.29 -7.65 0.16
C TYR A 489 -14.96 -6.54 0.97
N GLY A 490 -15.05 -5.33 0.43
CA GLY A 490 -15.85 -4.24 0.99
C GLY A 490 -17.32 -4.63 1.19
N HIS A 491 -17.91 -5.34 0.23
CA HIS A 491 -19.28 -5.86 0.36
C HIS A 491 -19.38 -6.87 1.52
N ARG A 492 -18.44 -7.81 1.65
CA ARG A 492 -18.39 -8.74 2.80
C ARG A 492 -18.24 -8.00 4.14
N LEU A 493 -17.29 -7.06 4.25
CA LEU A 493 -17.01 -6.29 5.47
C LEU A 493 -18.19 -5.41 5.93
N LEU A 494 -18.95 -4.86 4.98
CA LEU A 494 -20.08 -3.98 5.23
C LEU A 494 -21.44 -4.72 5.30
N GLY A 495 -21.47 -6.04 5.04
CA GLY A 495 -22.70 -6.84 5.09
C GLY A 495 -23.65 -6.62 3.90
N VAL A 496 -23.12 -6.28 2.74
CA VAL A 496 -23.87 -5.91 1.53
C VAL A 496 -24.39 -7.16 0.83
N ALA A 497 -25.68 -7.44 0.97
CA ALA A 497 -26.36 -8.51 0.25
C ALA A 497 -26.52 -8.20 -1.26
N GLU A 498 -26.77 -9.23 -2.06
CA GLU A 498 -26.93 -9.11 -3.52
C GLU A 498 -27.97 -8.05 -3.96
N PRO A 499 -29.18 -7.97 -3.39
CA PRO A 499 -30.16 -6.95 -3.79
C PRO A 499 -29.64 -5.51 -3.60
N HIS A 500 -28.95 -5.25 -2.49
CA HIS A 500 -28.35 -3.94 -2.19
C HIS A 500 -27.17 -3.64 -3.12
N SER A 501 -26.32 -4.64 -3.41
CA SER A 501 -25.26 -4.54 -4.41
C SER A 501 -25.81 -4.19 -5.81
N LEU A 502 -26.94 -4.77 -6.20
CA LEU A 502 -27.61 -4.47 -7.47
C LEU A 502 -28.28 -3.09 -7.47
N ALA A 503 -28.82 -2.62 -6.33
CA ALA A 503 -29.32 -1.25 -6.19
C ALA A 503 -28.20 -0.21 -6.37
N ILE A 504 -27.04 -0.42 -5.72
CA ILE A 504 -25.85 0.41 -5.89
C ILE A 504 -25.39 0.43 -7.35
N ARG A 505 -25.31 -0.74 -8.01
CA ARG A 505 -25.01 -0.84 -9.44
C ARG A 505 -25.98 0.00 -10.28
N SER A 506 -27.28 -0.13 -10.02
CA SER A 506 -28.32 0.57 -10.75
C SER A 506 -28.22 2.10 -10.59
N ALA A 507 -27.88 2.58 -9.39
CA ALA A 507 -27.60 4.01 -9.15
C ALA A 507 -26.34 4.49 -9.90
N VAL A 508 -25.29 3.68 -9.94
CA VAL A 508 -24.06 3.95 -10.73
C VAL A 508 -24.35 3.99 -12.23
N GLU A 509 -25.20 3.10 -12.75
CA GLU A 509 -25.65 3.10 -14.16
C GLU A 509 -26.48 4.35 -14.51
N ARG A 510 -27.21 4.93 -13.55
CA ARG A 510 -27.86 6.26 -13.68
C ARG A 510 -26.89 7.44 -13.57
N GLY A 511 -25.59 7.20 -13.40
CA GLY A 511 -24.57 8.23 -13.27
C GLY A 511 -24.39 8.79 -11.85
N TYR A 512 -24.92 8.13 -10.81
CA TYR A 512 -24.72 8.50 -9.41
C TYR A 512 -23.57 7.72 -8.78
N ILE A 513 -22.32 8.05 -9.17
CA ILE A 513 -21.11 7.38 -8.68
C ILE A 513 -20.97 7.46 -7.15
N GLY A 514 -21.51 8.50 -6.53
CA GLY A 514 -21.53 8.69 -5.08
C GLY A 514 -22.36 7.65 -4.31
N ALA A 515 -23.21 6.85 -4.96
CA ALA A 515 -23.91 5.74 -4.30
C ALA A 515 -22.99 4.57 -3.92
N LYS A 516 -21.72 4.56 -4.37
CA LYS A 516 -20.74 3.54 -4.00
C LYS A 516 -20.40 3.63 -2.52
N LEU A 517 -20.48 2.50 -1.84
CA LEU A 517 -20.05 2.37 -0.45
C LEU A 517 -18.52 2.56 -0.33
N GLY A 518 -18.10 3.05 0.84
CA GLY A 518 -16.70 3.29 1.16
C GLY A 518 -16.47 3.46 2.65
N TRP A 519 -15.20 3.55 3.00
CA TRP A 519 -14.71 3.77 4.36
C TRP A 519 -13.51 4.72 4.28
N THR A 520 -12.96 5.11 5.43
CA THR A 520 -11.68 5.82 5.47
C THR A 520 -10.57 4.84 5.77
N ARG A 521 -9.46 4.95 5.04
CA ARG A 521 -8.23 4.18 5.28
C ARG A 521 -7.07 5.13 5.56
N ILE A 522 -6.29 4.77 6.58
CA ILE A 522 -4.97 5.32 6.89
C ILE A 522 -3.95 4.20 7.09
N SER A 523 -2.69 4.58 7.22
CA SER A 523 -1.56 3.69 7.48
C SER A 523 -0.44 4.43 8.22
N PHE A 524 0.21 3.74 9.15
CA PHE A 524 1.34 4.25 9.94
C PHE A 524 2.63 3.57 9.44
N PRO A 525 3.46 4.23 8.63
CA PRO A 525 4.73 3.65 8.24
C PRO A 525 5.68 3.59 9.45
N TYR A 526 6.58 2.61 9.45
CA TYR A 526 7.58 2.39 10.50
C TYR A 526 8.48 3.61 10.82
N TYR A 527 8.60 4.56 9.90
CA TYR A 527 9.38 5.80 10.04
C TYR A 527 8.56 7.02 10.47
N MET A 528 7.24 6.88 10.70
CA MET A 528 6.43 7.96 11.27
C MET A 528 6.99 8.41 12.62
N SER A 529 6.88 9.71 12.94
CA SER A 529 7.20 10.22 14.28
C SER A 529 6.06 9.92 15.26
N SER A 530 6.36 9.71 16.55
CA SER A 530 5.32 9.47 17.56
C SER A 530 4.37 10.65 17.70
N GLU A 531 4.83 11.88 17.44
CA GLU A 531 4.01 13.10 17.40
C GLU A 531 3.01 13.09 16.23
N GLU A 532 3.43 12.65 15.04
CA GLU A 532 2.54 12.50 13.88
C GLU A 532 1.53 11.38 14.09
N TYR A 533 1.95 10.25 14.66
CA TYR A 533 1.08 9.14 15.03
C TYR A 533 -0.01 9.59 16.02
N GLU A 534 0.37 10.21 17.13
CA GLU A 534 -0.55 10.70 18.17
C GLU A 534 -1.52 11.76 17.63
N PHE A 535 -1.04 12.64 16.75
CA PHE A 535 -1.88 13.61 16.06
C PHE A 535 -2.93 12.94 15.16
N ILE A 536 -2.56 11.91 14.40
CA ILE A 536 -3.49 11.21 13.50
C ILE A 536 -4.56 10.46 14.29
N ILE A 537 -4.22 9.74 15.37
CA ILE A 537 -5.23 9.06 16.19
C ILE A 537 -6.17 10.08 16.86
N SER A 538 -5.61 11.14 17.44
CA SER A 538 -6.40 12.19 18.09
C SER A 538 -7.34 12.91 17.11
N ALA A 539 -6.94 13.06 15.84
CA ALA A 539 -7.81 13.58 14.78
C ALA A 539 -8.95 12.61 14.41
N ILE A 540 -8.74 11.29 14.47
CA ILE A 540 -9.81 10.30 14.28
C ILE A 540 -10.79 10.34 15.45
N GLU A 541 -10.29 10.36 16.70
CA GLU A 541 -11.13 10.49 17.90
C GLU A 541 -11.93 11.80 17.92
N PHE A 542 -11.34 12.89 17.43
CA PHE A 542 -12.04 14.15 17.19
C PHE A 542 -13.18 13.97 16.18
N ILE A 543 -12.94 13.38 15.01
CA ILE A 543 -13.97 13.18 13.98
C ILE A 543 -15.06 12.21 14.49
N ALA A 544 -14.71 11.21 15.29
CA ALA A 544 -15.67 10.33 15.97
C ALA A 544 -16.58 11.05 16.97
N THR A 545 -16.15 12.20 17.51
CA THR A 545 -16.90 12.99 18.50
C THR A 545 -17.66 14.16 17.87
N TYR A 546 -17.08 14.79 16.84
CA TYR A 546 -17.53 16.06 16.27
C TYR A 546 -17.85 16.01 14.77
N GLY A 547 -17.41 14.99 14.04
CA GLY A 547 -17.44 14.96 12.56
C GLY A 547 -18.81 15.20 11.96
N GLN A 548 -19.87 14.63 12.53
CA GLN A 548 -21.25 14.84 12.07
C GLN A 548 -21.67 16.32 12.11
N ARG A 549 -21.14 17.10 13.07
CA ARG A 549 -21.49 18.51 13.25
C ARG A 549 -20.96 19.39 12.12
N PHE A 550 -19.97 18.94 11.36
CA PHE A 550 -19.39 19.67 10.22
C PHE A 550 -20.17 19.47 8.91
N LEU A 551 -21.11 18.52 8.82
CA LEU A 551 -21.94 18.30 7.62
C LEU A 551 -22.57 19.60 7.04
N PRO A 552 -23.09 20.55 7.84
CA PRO A 552 -23.65 21.81 7.33
C PRO A 552 -22.66 22.67 6.53
N PHE A 553 -21.34 22.49 6.69
CA PHE A 553 -20.31 23.21 5.92
C PHE A 553 -19.95 22.56 4.59
N TYR A 554 -20.51 21.40 4.25
CA TYR A 554 -20.16 20.69 3.02
C TYR A 554 -21.37 20.43 2.11
N HIS A 555 -21.07 20.11 0.86
CA HIS A 555 -22.03 19.66 -0.14
C HIS A 555 -21.51 18.37 -0.78
N PHE A 556 -22.36 17.35 -0.81
CA PHE A 556 -22.09 16.07 -1.48
C PHE A 556 -22.58 16.10 -2.93
N ASN A 557 -21.69 15.78 -3.87
CA ASN A 557 -22.05 15.65 -5.28
C ASN A 557 -22.29 14.18 -5.66
N TRP A 558 -23.56 13.79 -5.76
CA TRP A 558 -23.99 12.43 -6.11
C TRP A 558 -23.39 11.85 -7.39
N ASN A 559 -23.12 12.67 -8.40
CA ASN A 559 -22.57 12.19 -9.68
C ASN A 559 -21.08 11.81 -9.58
N THR A 560 -20.35 12.33 -8.60
CA THR A 560 -18.90 12.15 -8.47
C THR A 560 -18.46 11.49 -7.16
N GLY A 561 -19.31 11.51 -6.13
CA GLY A 561 -18.95 11.11 -4.76
C GLY A 561 -18.05 12.12 -4.03
N ILE A 562 -17.92 13.35 -4.54
CA ILE A 562 -16.99 14.35 -4.00
C ILE A 562 -17.72 15.29 -3.02
N TRP A 563 -17.11 15.48 -1.85
CA TRP A 563 -17.48 16.49 -0.87
C TRP A 563 -16.73 17.81 -1.10
N LYS A 564 -17.48 18.92 -1.18
CA LYS A 564 -16.93 20.27 -1.33
C LYS A 564 -17.35 21.16 -0.17
N PHE A 565 -16.42 21.97 0.34
CA PHE A 565 -16.68 22.96 1.39
C PHE A 565 -17.52 24.14 0.85
N LYS A 566 -18.41 24.68 1.68
CA LYS A 566 -19.32 25.80 1.37
C LYS A 566 -18.89 27.04 2.13
N ASN A 567 -18.07 27.90 1.50
CA ASN A 567 -17.56 29.14 2.12
C ASN A 567 -18.66 29.97 2.79
N ASN A 568 -19.75 30.26 2.07
CA ASN A 568 -20.85 31.09 2.56
C ASN A 568 -21.47 30.54 3.85
N ALA A 569 -21.66 29.23 3.96
CA ALA A 569 -22.27 28.62 5.15
C ALA A 569 -21.36 28.72 6.39
N PHE A 570 -20.04 28.72 6.19
CA PHE A 570 -19.06 28.96 7.24
C PHE A 570 -19.04 30.45 7.65
N GLU A 571 -18.98 31.36 6.68
CA GLU A 571 -18.97 32.81 6.91
C GLU A 571 -20.27 33.29 7.60
N GLU A 572 -21.44 32.80 7.17
CA GLU A 572 -22.73 33.07 7.81
C GLU A 572 -22.80 32.59 9.27
N MET A 573 -22.07 31.54 9.65
CA MET A 573 -22.03 31.08 11.04
C MET A 573 -21.07 31.94 11.88
N MET A 574 -19.87 32.21 11.37
CA MET A 574 -18.88 33.07 12.05
C MET A 574 -19.45 34.47 12.32
N LEU A 575 -20.22 35.03 11.37
CA LEU A 575 -20.87 36.33 11.53
C LEU A 575 -21.96 36.35 12.62
N ARG A 576 -22.66 35.23 12.86
CA ARG A 576 -23.66 35.14 13.95
C ARG A 576 -23.02 35.01 15.34
N GLU A 577 -21.81 34.45 15.40
CA GLU A 577 -21.01 34.31 16.63
C GLU A 577 -20.33 35.63 17.03
N GLU A 578 -19.88 36.47 16.07
CA GLU A 578 -19.31 37.80 16.35
C GLU A 578 -20.26 38.68 17.20
N ASP A 579 -21.57 38.58 16.99
CA ASP A 579 -22.60 39.27 17.78
C ASP A 579 -22.80 38.73 19.21
N SER A 580 -22.22 37.57 19.57
CA SER A 580 -22.51 36.85 20.83
C SER A 580 -21.38 36.81 21.87
N LYS A 581 -20.23 37.44 21.56
CA LYS A 581 -18.94 37.55 22.31
C LYS A 581 -17.86 36.55 21.90
N LEU A 582 -17.00 36.96 20.96
CA LEU A 582 -15.61 36.51 20.92
C LEU A 582 -14.70 37.54 21.61
N CYS A 583 -13.76 37.08 22.44
CA CYS A 583 -12.86 37.97 23.18
C CYS A 583 -11.89 38.73 22.27
N THR A 584 -11.93 40.07 22.35
CA THR A 584 -10.96 40.96 21.73
C THR A 584 -9.63 40.98 22.49
N SER A 585 -8.58 40.40 21.91
CA SER A 585 -7.19 40.77 22.25
C SER A 585 -6.19 40.40 21.16
N SER A 586 -5.27 41.35 20.88
CA SER A 586 -3.89 41.10 20.36
C SER A 586 -3.61 41.13 18.86
N PHE A 587 -4.03 42.17 18.11
CA PHE A 587 -3.42 42.50 16.80
C PHE A 587 -3.28 44.02 16.59
N ALA A 588 -2.07 44.49 16.24
CA ALA A 588 -1.78 45.88 15.85
C ALA A 588 -0.55 45.97 14.92
N ASP A 589 -0.75 46.65 13.78
CA ASP A 589 0.16 47.29 12.80
C ASP A 589 1.43 46.59 12.26
N GLY A 590 1.86 46.86 11.01
CA GLY A 590 1.38 47.91 10.08
C GLY A 590 1.71 47.73 8.59
N SER A 591 1.20 48.68 7.80
CA SER A 591 1.19 48.83 6.31
C SER A 591 2.58 48.82 5.63
N THR A 592 2.75 48.58 4.31
CA THR A 592 2.12 49.15 3.08
C THR A 592 2.41 48.24 1.85
N ALA A 593 1.84 48.37 0.63
CA ALA A 593 0.59 48.93 0.09
C ALA A 593 0.47 48.52 -1.40
N LEU A 594 -0.75 48.25 -1.91
CA LEU A 594 -1.29 48.59 -3.25
C LEU A 594 -2.65 47.89 -3.50
N GLU A 595 -3.60 48.64 -4.05
CA GLU A 595 -5.04 48.28 -4.20
C GLU A 595 -5.28 47.42 -5.48
N VAL A 596 -6.37 46.64 -5.65
CA VAL A 596 -7.77 47.09 -5.85
C VAL A 596 -8.82 46.06 -5.35
N GLN A 597 -9.64 46.50 -4.39
CA GLN A 597 -11.10 46.28 -4.19
C GLN A 597 -11.80 44.96 -4.63
N TYR A 598 -12.04 44.04 -3.68
CA TYR A 598 -13.37 43.80 -3.05
C TYR A 598 -13.17 42.91 -1.81
N ASN A 599 -13.95 43.12 -0.73
CA ASN A 599 -13.60 42.67 0.63
C ASN A 599 -13.55 41.14 0.85
N LYS A 600 -12.36 40.53 0.67
CA LYS A 600 -11.96 39.21 1.19
C LYS A 600 -11.31 39.27 2.59
N SER A 601 -11.32 40.44 3.24
CA SER A 601 -10.36 40.83 4.28
C SER A 601 -10.76 40.52 5.73
N LYS A 602 -11.93 39.95 6.01
CA LYS A 602 -12.27 39.47 7.37
C LYS A 602 -11.84 38.02 7.59
N THR A 603 -12.27 37.09 6.72
CA THR A 603 -12.08 35.64 6.90
C THR A 603 -10.61 35.20 6.85
N GLN A 604 -9.76 35.86 6.04
CA GLN A 604 -8.32 35.52 5.96
C GLN A 604 -7.49 36.06 7.13
N ASN A 605 -7.93 37.12 7.81
CA ASN A 605 -7.18 37.78 8.89
C ASN A 605 -7.31 37.06 10.26
N ILE A 606 -8.17 36.06 10.38
CA ILE A 606 -8.39 35.29 11.62
C ILE A 606 -7.33 34.19 11.81
N LEU A 607 -6.60 33.80 10.75
CA LEU A 607 -5.86 32.53 10.68
C LEU A 607 -4.32 32.65 10.62
N GLN A 608 -3.75 33.83 10.86
CA GLN A 608 -2.29 34.00 10.97
C GLN A 608 -1.89 34.53 12.35
N CYS A 609 -1.32 33.66 13.18
CA CYS A 609 -0.54 34.06 14.35
C CYS A 609 0.87 33.45 14.29
N LYS A 610 1.81 34.08 15.00
CA LYS A 610 3.26 33.93 14.81
C LYS A 610 3.76 32.51 15.08
N ARG A 611 4.51 31.93 14.13
CA ARG A 611 5.49 30.88 14.43
C ARG A 611 6.74 31.54 14.99
N THR A 612 6.90 31.47 16.30
CA THR A 612 8.20 31.55 16.98
C THR A 612 8.29 30.28 17.83
N ASP A 613 9.22 29.41 17.44
CA ASP A 613 9.52 28.05 17.94
C ASP A 613 9.02 26.91 17.03
N ASP A 614 9.99 26.17 16.46
CA ASP A 614 9.79 25.03 15.53
C ASP A 614 9.32 23.73 16.21
N ASN A 615 8.54 23.84 17.29
CA ASN A 615 8.02 22.68 17.98
C ASN A 615 6.80 22.10 17.23
N HIS A 616 7.00 20.96 16.57
CA HIS A 616 5.97 20.22 15.83
C HIS A 616 4.73 19.91 16.69
N PHE A 617 4.95 19.55 17.96
CA PHE A 617 3.89 19.23 18.92
C PHE A 617 2.94 20.41 19.16
N ALA A 618 3.48 21.63 19.26
CA ALA A 618 2.67 22.84 19.43
C ALA A 618 1.79 23.12 18.21
N THR A 619 2.28 22.83 16.99
CA THR A 619 1.52 23.01 15.75
C THR A 619 0.35 22.02 15.65
N TYR A 620 0.58 20.73 15.94
CA TYR A 620 -0.48 19.71 15.90
C TYR A 620 -1.54 19.93 16.97
N ARG A 621 -1.13 20.29 18.18
CA ARG A 621 -2.05 20.67 19.26
C ARG A 621 -2.92 21.86 18.89
N PHE A 622 -2.34 22.91 18.31
CA PHE A 622 -3.10 24.07 17.84
C PHE A 622 -4.20 23.70 16.82
N TYR A 623 -3.92 22.77 15.89
CA TYR A 623 -4.94 22.31 14.94
C TYR A 623 -6.11 21.58 15.63
N LEU A 624 -5.83 20.75 16.64
CA LEU A 624 -6.84 20.08 17.45
C LEU A 624 -7.66 21.07 18.29
N ASP A 625 -7.01 22.02 18.96
CA ASP A 625 -7.66 23.03 19.80
C ASP A 625 -8.59 23.94 18.97
N VAL A 626 -8.16 24.39 17.78
CA VAL A 626 -9.00 25.17 16.85
C VAL A 626 -10.18 24.34 16.32
N ALA A 627 -9.95 23.09 15.91
CA ALA A 627 -11.02 22.22 15.44
C ALA A 627 -12.07 21.97 16.53
N LYS A 628 -11.63 21.84 17.79
CA LYS A 628 -12.50 21.69 18.96
C LYS A 628 -13.34 22.92 19.24
N GLN A 629 -12.76 24.12 19.23
CA GLN A 629 -13.52 25.37 19.38
C GLN A 629 -14.64 25.46 18.33
N ILE A 630 -14.35 25.14 17.07
CA ILE A 630 -15.37 25.11 15.99
C ILE A 630 -16.40 24.01 16.23
N GLY A 631 -15.96 22.81 16.61
CA GLY A 631 -16.84 21.67 16.91
C GLY A 631 -17.80 21.93 18.08
N ASP A 632 -17.37 22.67 19.10
CA ASP A 632 -18.17 23.01 20.27
C ASP A 632 -19.22 24.10 19.98
N MET A 633 -18.96 25.03 19.04
CA MET A 633 -19.96 26.00 18.53
C MET A 633 -21.03 25.35 17.64
N LEU A 634 -20.72 24.24 16.97
CA LEU A 634 -21.63 23.58 16.05
C LEU A 634 -22.74 22.76 16.75
N PRO A 635 -23.98 22.73 16.20
CA PRO A 635 -25.07 21.95 16.76
C PRO A 635 -24.74 20.45 16.78
N LYS A 636 -25.05 19.77 17.89
CA LYS A 636 -24.71 18.34 18.09
C LYS A 636 -25.29 17.44 17.00
N CYS A 637 -26.55 17.63 16.65
CA CYS A 637 -27.28 16.89 15.62
C CYS A 637 -27.79 17.91 14.59
N PRO A 638 -27.06 18.15 13.48
CA PRO A 638 -27.61 18.95 12.38
C PRO A 638 -28.77 18.20 11.73
N SER A 639 -29.77 18.93 11.23
CA SER A 639 -30.82 18.35 10.38
C SER A 639 -30.22 17.75 9.11
N GLN A 640 -30.89 16.76 8.50
CA GLN A 640 -30.42 16.18 7.23
C GLN A 640 -30.34 17.25 6.13
N PHE A 641 -29.21 17.31 5.42
CA PHE A 641 -28.91 18.38 4.46
C PHE A 641 -28.55 17.85 3.05
N GLY A 642 -29.30 16.84 2.58
CA GLY A 642 -29.15 16.30 1.23
C GLY A 642 -30.48 15.98 0.56
N THR A 643 -30.76 16.59 -0.59
CA THR A 643 -31.78 16.07 -1.52
C THR A 643 -31.23 14.82 -2.19
N VAL A 644 -31.79 13.66 -1.87
CA VAL A 644 -31.44 12.40 -2.53
C VAL A 644 -32.03 12.37 -3.96
N PRO A 645 -31.27 11.97 -5.00
CA PRO A 645 -31.77 11.94 -6.36
C PRO A 645 -32.96 11.01 -6.53
N GLN A 646 -33.87 11.36 -7.44
CA GLN A 646 -35.03 10.53 -7.75
C GLN A 646 -34.60 9.12 -8.22
N GLY A 647 -35.14 8.09 -7.57
CA GLY A 647 -34.77 6.70 -7.85
C GLY A 647 -33.49 6.22 -7.13
N VAL A 648 -33.02 6.91 -6.10
CA VAL A 648 -32.11 6.36 -5.08
C VAL A 648 -32.89 6.30 -3.77
N ASP A 649 -33.07 5.11 -3.20
CA ASP A 649 -33.71 4.98 -1.88
C ASP A 649 -32.69 5.36 -0.79
N LEU A 650 -33.10 6.21 0.16
CA LEU A 650 -32.32 6.54 1.35
C LEU A 650 -31.96 5.29 2.18
N ASN A 651 -32.77 4.23 2.15
CA ASN A 651 -32.48 2.97 2.82
C ASN A 651 -31.31 2.22 2.17
N ASP A 652 -31.17 2.33 0.84
CA ASP A 652 -30.03 1.78 0.08
C ASP A 652 -28.75 2.64 0.22
N VAL A 653 -28.85 3.86 0.74
CA VAL A 653 -27.68 4.69 1.04
C VAL A 653 -27.10 4.25 2.39
N GLY A 654 -26.00 3.51 2.35
CA GLY A 654 -25.35 2.94 3.54
C GLY A 654 -24.62 3.94 4.45
N PHE A 655 -24.81 5.25 4.27
CA PHE A 655 -24.16 6.32 5.02
C PHE A 655 -25.06 7.57 5.16
N LEU A 656 -24.70 8.50 6.06
CA LEU A 656 -25.38 9.79 6.26
C LEU A 656 -24.81 10.88 5.34
N ILE A 657 -25.69 11.79 4.88
CA ILE A 657 -25.40 12.89 3.93
C ILE A 657 -25.92 14.24 4.45
#